data_AF-A0A0E0NM41-F1
#
_entry.id   AF-A0A0E0NM41-F1
#
_cell.length_a   1.000
_cell.length_b   1.000
_cell.length_c   1.000
_cell.angle_alpha   90.00
_cell.angle_beta   90.00
_cell.angle_gamma   90.00
#
_symmetry.space_group_name_H-M   'P 1'
#
loop_
_entity.id
_entity.type
_entity.pdbx_description
1 polymer ?
#
loop_
_entity_poly.entity_id
_entity_poly.type
_entity_poly.pdbx_seq_one_letter_code
_entity_poly.pdbx_strand_id
1 'polypeptide(L)'
;MEENLAISIVTLCLTYLVLVGGVKIHIDRDGIIGSTIPSKDLNMTIQELIVQKTGDGDVYDCVDIYKQPAMNHPLLKNHIIQMEPSSYPLDLDIQSILSSNISESNFPDIKCPTGTIPILRHNSSEAHMPNGGSQEEYAGIKYWDDNSFYGTHATLSVNQPFLTRNNGDHIASFVQLNNGPEEIAAGSIVWPSFSGDNFVRFHIRWVDSSNKPCYDFNCPGFVQVSQLAGIGGKITPVSIYNGPQYIITVMLFQDRKTKDWWLARLDKSSAIGYRPLGYWPSKLFDTLQEKATYAFWGGWVRGPTVSLDPPPMGSGHFAKEGYRKAALVKGIRIANKDNNFVNPNVGKATTVTTRGLCYTVDGFGVLKMANNHTDDDDNEKTGNANTDPRVVPAKCPFGYDSNNTFKLGPLSCVDCPLCGADIQGIEPDDELQGLVDRFIDGHARIKRSHAAGDGEAASDKTKVIYEHVSMERGAFLVQQAMRAFRAQNIESAKSRLSMCAEDIREELKSKEDNQELCSQLGAVLGMLGDCCRTLGDAPSAITYYEESAEFLSKLPKKDLELVHTLSVSLNKIGDLCYYDGDLHSARSYYARSLDVRRSAVKEHSAVASQVIDVATSLAKVADVDRNLGNESMAVEGFEEAIKCLENLKLESGEASLEQRRLSVLDFLQKQLDDK
;
A
#
# COMPACT_ATOMS: atom_id res chain seq x y z
N MET A 1 -37.65 36.77 -25.68
CA MET A 1 -36.47 37.20 -26.46
C MET A 1 -35.32 37.43 -25.47
N GLU A 2 -34.92 36.36 -24.78
CA GLU A 2 -33.81 36.35 -23.80
C GLU A 2 -33.10 34.98 -23.76
N GLU A 3 -33.47 34.01 -24.61
CA GLU A 3 -32.82 32.68 -24.67
C GLU A 3 -31.73 32.55 -25.74
N ASN A 4 -31.55 33.55 -26.61
CA ASN A 4 -30.53 33.50 -27.66
C ASN A 4 -29.18 34.16 -27.29
N LEU A 5 -29.01 34.64 -26.05
CA LEU A 5 -27.75 35.26 -25.61
C LEU A 5 -26.83 34.29 -24.84
N ALA A 6 -27.39 33.28 -24.16
CA ALA A 6 -26.60 32.32 -23.38
C ALA A 6 -25.84 31.29 -24.27
N ILE A 7 -26.42 30.89 -25.40
CA ILE A 7 -25.81 29.92 -26.32
C ILE A 7 -24.61 30.53 -27.06
N SER A 8 -24.62 31.84 -27.35
CA SER A 8 -23.48 32.52 -27.99
C SER A 8 -22.28 32.67 -27.06
N ILE A 9 -22.47 32.87 -25.75
CA ILE A 9 -21.37 33.07 -24.80
C ILE A 9 -20.65 31.75 -24.50
N VAL A 10 -21.37 30.64 -24.37
CA VAL A 10 -20.76 29.31 -24.14
C VAL A 10 -19.98 28.84 -25.37
N THR A 11 -20.49 29.14 -26.58
CA THR A 11 -19.79 28.82 -27.84
C THR A 11 -18.54 29.68 -28.05
N LEU A 12 -18.56 30.96 -27.62
CA LEU A 12 -17.39 31.84 -27.61
C LEU A 12 -16.34 31.43 -26.56
N CYS A 13 -16.75 30.95 -25.39
CA CYS A 13 -15.81 30.45 -24.37
C CYS A 13 -15.12 29.14 -24.78
N LEU A 14 -15.86 28.22 -25.43
CA LEU A 14 -15.30 26.97 -25.94
C LEU A 14 -14.37 27.18 -27.14
N THR A 15 -14.68 28.15 -28.02
CA THR A 15 -13.78 28.51 -29.13
C THR A 15 -12.54 29.27 -28.65
N TYR A 16 -12.63 30.06 -27.57
CA TYR A 16 -11.47 30.70 -26.95
C TYR A 16 -10.52 29.68 -26.28
N LEU A 17 -11.05 28.64 -25.63
CA LEU A 17 -10.25 27.54 -25.08
C LEU A 17 -9.55 26.71 -26.17
N VAL A 18 -10.16 26.56 -27.34
CA VAL A 18 -9.58 25.88 -28.50
C VAL A 18 -8.51 26.73 -29.22
N LEU A 19 -8.59 28.07 -29.13
CA LEU A 19 -7.67 28.97 -29.81
C LEU A 19 -6.45 29.42 -28.99
N VAL A 20 -6.45 29.24 -27.65
CA VAL A 20 -5.34 29.70 -26.78
C VAL A 20 -4.50 28.56 -26.17
N GLY A 21 -5.00 27.32 -26.13
CA GLY A 21 -4.25 26.16 -25.61
C GLY A 21 -4.19 25.03 -26.63
N GLY A 22 -3.22 25.08 -27.55
CA GLY A 22 -3.09 24.09 -28.62
C GLY A 22 -2.86 22.66 -28.10
N VAL A 23 -3.93 21.86 -28.01
CA VAL A 23 -3.87 20.39 -27.93
C VAL A 23 -4.99 19.80 -28.80
N LYS A 24 -4.61 18.89 -29.71
CA LYS A 24 -5.46 18.23 -30.70
C LYS A 24 -5.80 16.82 -30.18
N ILE A 25 -7.08 16.49 -29.97
CA ILE A 25 -7.52 15.13 -29.60
C ILE A 25 -7.97 14.41 -30.88
N HIS A 26 -7.38 13.25 -31.15
CA HIS A 26 -7.76 12.35 -32.24
C HIS A 26 -8.47 11.13 -31.63
N ILE A 27 -9.70 10.84 -32.08
CA ILE A 27 -10.40 9.59 -31.78
C ILE A 27 -10.45 8.81 -33.09
N ASP A 28 -9.78 7.66 -33.13
CA ASP A 28 -9.87 6.74 -34.26
C ASP A 28 -10.96 5.70 -33.98
N ARG A 29 -11.82 5.45 -34.97
CA ARG A 29 -12.98 4.56 -34.86
C ARG A 29 -13.20 3.90 -36.22
N ASP A 30 -12.63 2.72 -36.41
CA ASP A 30 -12.90 1.90 -37.59
C ASP A 30 -14.27 1.21 -37.49
N GLY A 31 -15.23 1.81 -38.19
CA GLY A 31 -16.06 1.17 -39.23
C GLY A 31 -16.89 -0.07 -38.93
N ILE A 32 -18.20 0.11 -38.71
CA ILE A 32 -19.23 -0.61 -39.49
C ILE A 32 -20.30 0.39 -39.95
N ILE A 33 -20.49 0.42 -41.27
CA ILE A 33 -21.44 1.25 -42.02
C ILE A 33 -22.82 0.58 -42.02
N GLY A 34 -23.89 1.37 -41.84
CA GLY A 34 -25.18 1.14 -42.49
C GLY A 34 -26.24 0.37 -41.70
N SER A 35 -27.02 1.07 -40.89
CA SER A 35 -28.50 0.95 -40.93
C SER A 35 -29.14 2.13 -40.19
N THR A 36 -30.08 2.77 -40.87
CA THR A 36 -30.93 3.83 -40.33
C THR A 36 -31.89 3.21 -39.31
N ILE A 37 -31.69 3.48 -38.02
CA ILE A 37 -32.68 3.15 -36.99
C ILE A 37 -33.69 4.32 -36.94
N PRO A 38 -35.01 4.05 -37.07
CA PRO A 38 -36.03 5.09 -37.11
C PRO A 38 -36.11 5.86 -35.79
N SER A 39 -36.36 7.18 -35.90
CA SER A 39 -36.32 8.19 -34.84
C SER A 39 -37.44 8.10 -33.80
N LYS A 40 -37.70 6.91 -33.24
CA LYS A 40 -38.70 6.70 -32.18
C LYS A 40 -38.18 6.15 -30.85
N ASP A 41 -36.89 5.84 -30.75
CA ASP A 41 -36.27 5.38 -29.49
C ASP A 41 -35.31 6.40 -28.85
N LEU A 42 -35.36 7.68 -29.28
CA LEU A 42 -34.56 8.75 -28.67
C LEU A 42 -35.22 9.30 -27.39
N ASN A 43 -35.46 8.41 -26.41
CA ASN A 43 -35.82 8.79 -25.04
C ASN A 43 -35.06 7.95 -24.02
N MET A 44 -33.79 7.63 -24.31
CA MET A 44 -32.85 7.25 -23.26
C MET A 44 -32.42 8.52 -22.54
N THR A 45 -32.99 8.72 -21.35
CA THR A 45 -32.48 9.68 -20.36
C THR A 45 -30.98 9.42 -20.20
N ILE A 46 -30.14 10.35 -20.63
CA ILE A 46 -28.73 10.38 -20.25
C ILE A 46 -28.75 10.67 -18.74
N GLN A 47 -28.76 9.62 -17.93
CA GLN A 47 -28.54 9.75 -16.50
C GLN A 47 -27.04 10.08 -16.39
N GLU A 48 -26.71 11.35 -16.15
CA GLU A 48 -25.33 11.75 -15.84
C GLU A 48 -24.84 10.87 -14.69
N LEU A 49 -23.93 9.94 -15.00
CA LEU A 49 -23.37 9.04 -14.00
C LEU A 49 -22.49 9.89 -13.09
N ILE A 50 -22.88 10.08 -11.83
CA ILE A 50 -22.10 10.86 -10.88
C ILE A 50 -20.91 10.01 -10.46
N VAL A 51 -19.71 10.48 -10.80
CA VAL A 51 -18.46 9.78 -10.52
C VAL A 51 -17.73 10.47 -9.36
N GLN A 52 -17.33 9.69 -8.37
CA GLN A 52 -16.48 10.15 -7.26
C GLN A 52 -15.08 9.57 -7.43
N LYS A 53 -14.05 10.43 -7.36
CA LYS A 53 -12.66 10.00 -7.37
C LYS A 53 -12.02 10.29 -6.02
N THR A 54 -11.46 9.25 -5.42
CA THR A 54 -10.74 9.38 -4.16
C THR A 54 -9.34 9.96 -4.39
N GLY A 55 -8.74 10.55 -3.36
CA GLY A 55 -7.36 11.06 -3.42
C GLY A 55 -6.33 10.00 -3.81
N ASP A 56 -6.62 8.72 -3.55
CA ASP A 56 -5.75 7.57 -3.83
C ASP A 56 -5.97 6.96 -5.24
N GLY A 57 -6.77 7.61 -6.09
CA GLY A 57 -6.97 7.25 -7.49
C GLY A 57 -8.12 6.29 -7.78
N ASP A 58 -8.76 5.71 -6.76
CA ASP A 58 -9.95 4.84 -6.95
C ASP A 58 -11.14 5.67 -7.44
N VAL A 59 -11.90 5.11 -8.38
CA VAL A 59 -13.05 5.76 -9.04
C VAL A 59 -14.31 4.98 -8.72
N TYR A 60 -15.32 5.67 -8.20
CA TYR A 60 -16.62 5.11 -7.82
C TYR A 60 -17.73 5.70 -8.67
N ASP A 61 -18.62 4.84 -9.12
CA ASP A 61 -19.86 5.20 -9.78
C ASP A 61 -20.97 5.28 -8.73
N CYS A 62 -21.60 6.44 -8.58
CA CYS A 62 -22.77 6.60 -7.74
C CYS A 62 -24.00 6.08 -8.51
N VAL A 63 -24.41 4.86 -8.20
CA VAL A 63 -25.49 4.16 -8.87
C VAL A 63 -26.78 4.31 -8.07
N ASP A 64 -27.89 4.56 -8.76
CA ASP A 64 -29.23 4.54 -8.15
C ASP A 64 -29.44 3.24 -7.36
N ILE A 65 -29.90 3.35 -6.11
CA ILE A 65 -30.02 2.21 -5.21
C ILE A 65 -30.89 1.07 -5.78
N TYR A 66 -31.86 1.38 -6.65
CA TYR A 66 -32.71 0.37 -7.31
C TYR A 66 -32.11 -0.18 -8.61
N LYS A 67 -31.00 0.37 -9.09
CA LYS A 67 -30.27 -0.08 -10.28
C LYS A 67 -28.95 -0.78 -9.94
N GLN A 68 -28.71 -1.04 -8.65
CA GLN A 68 -27.48 -1.69 -8.20
C GLN A 68 -27.36 -3.14 -8.70
N PRO A 69 -26.14 -3.69 -8.81
CA PRO A 69 -25.89 -5.04 -9.36
C PRO A 69 -26.73 -6.14 -8.71
N ALA A 70 -27.04 -6.04 -7.42
CA ALA A 70 -27.90 -6.99 -6.70
C ALA A 70 -29.25 -7.25 -7.39
N MET A 71 -29.85 -6.22 -8.00
CA MET A 71 -31.17 -6.32 -8.63
C MET A 71 -31.19 -7.15 -9.91
N ASN A 72 -30.00 -7.47 -10.46
CA ASN A 72 -29.87 -8.39 -11.58
C ASN A 72 -30.08 -9.85 -11.17
N HIS A 73 -30.08 -10.17 -9.86
CA HIS A 73 -30.34 -11.52 -9.39
C HIS A 73 -31.80 -11.91 -9.66
N PRO A 74 -32.11 -13.11 -10.21
CA PRO A 74 -33.47 -13.50 -10.56
C PRO A 74 -34.46 -13.42 -9.39
N LEU A 75 -34.02 -13.77 -8.18
CA LEU A 75 -34.84 -13.70 -6.96
C LEU A 75 -35.03 -12.26 -6.42
N LEU A 76 -34.29 -11.28 -6.94
CA LEU A 76 -34.24 -9.91 -6.41
C LEU A 76 -34.90 -8.85 -7.31
N LYS A 77 -35.42 -9.22 -8.49
CA LYS A 77 -35.98 -8.24 -9.47
C LYS A 77 -37.03 -7.26 -8.92
N ASN A 78 -37.84 -7.70 -7.96
CA ASN A 78 -38.87 -6.89 -7.29
C ASN A 78 -38.62 -6.79 -5.78
N HIS A 79 -37.37 -6.90 -5.36
CA HIS A 79 -37.01 -6.86 -3.94
C HIS A 79 -37.26 -5.47 -3.36
N ILE A 80 -37.97 -5.41 -2.24
CA ILE A 80 -38.16 -4.16 -1.49
C ILE A 80 -36.90 -3.96 -0.65
N ILE A 81 -36.17 -2.88 -0.94
CA ILE A 81 -34.92 -2.58 -0.25
C ILE A 81 -35.21 -2.19 1.20
N GLN A 82 -34.71 -2.99 2.14
CA GLN A 82 -34.64 -2.65 3.54
C GLN A 82 -33.47 -1.67 3.77
N MET A 83 -33.77 -0.43 4.15
CA MET A 83 -32.73 0.59 4.36
C MET A 83 -31.97 0.42 5.69
N GLU A 84 -32.63 -0.12 6.71
CA GLU A 84 -32.05 -0.34 8.03
C GLU A 84 -32.53 -1.68 8.62
N PRO A 85 -31.68 -2.37 9.40
CA PRO A 85 -32.10 -3.57 10.14
C PRO A 85 -33.21 -3.22 11.14
N SER A 86 -34.12 -4.15 11.39
CA SER A 86 -35.21 -3.98 12.37
C SER A 86 -34.70 -3.97 13.81
N SER A 87 -33.56 -4.63 14.06
CA SER A 87 -32.87 -4.64 15.34
C SER A 87 -31.41 -5.03 15.17
N TYR A 88 -30.54 -4.48 16.01
CA TYR A 88 -29.16 -4.95 16.17
C TYR A 88 -29.09 -5.93 17.35
N PRO A 89 -28.15 -6.90 17.33
CA PRO A 89 -27.91 -7.69 18.52
C PRO A 89 -27.36 -6.81 19.66
N LEU A 90 -27.90 -7.00 20.87
CA LEU A 90 -27.59 -6.19 22.05
C LEU A 90 -26.33 -6.69 22.79
N ASP A 91 -25.86 -5.93 23.78
CA ASP A 91 -24.74 -6.26 24.70
C ASP A 91 -23.31 -6.26 24.12
N LEU A 92 -23.04 -5.47 23.09
CA LEU A 92 -21.66 -5.10 22.78
C LEU A 92 -21.19 -4.02 23.76
N ASP A 93 -20.15 -4.30 24.54
CA ASP A 93 -19.41 -3.26 25.27
C ASP A 93 -18.59 -2.43 24.27
N ILE A 94 -19.29 -1.59 23.54
CA ILE A 94 -18.74 -0.69 22.53
C ILE A 94 -17.74 0.26 23.20
N GLN A 95 -17.98 0.66 24.45
CA GLN A 95 -17.06 1.53 25.20
C GLN A 95 -15.70 0.87 25.38
N SER A 96 -15.62 -0.41 25.74
CA SER A 96 -14.34 -1.14 25.82
C SER A 96 -13.62 -1.26 24.48
N ILE A 97 -14.36 -1.42 23.37
CA ILE A 97 -13.78 -1.47 22.02
C ILE A 97 -13.25 -0.08 21.61
N LEU A 98 -14.04 0.97 21.86
CA LEU A 98 -13.74 2.36 21.54
C LEU A 98 -12.67 2.98 22.45
N SER A 99 -12.53 2.50 23.68
CA SER A 99 -11.53 2.94 24.66
C SER A 99 -10.16 2.27 24.48
N SER A 100 -10.04 1.31 23.57
CA SER A 100 -8.74 0.69 23.29
C SER A 100 -7.83 1.68 22.55
N ASN A 101 -6.54 1.73 22.91
CA ASN A 101 -5.50 2.57 22.27
C ASN A 101 -5.20 2.17 20.80
N ILE A 102 -6.11 1.46 20.13
CA ILE A 102 -5.94 0.95 18.77
C ILE A 102 -6.81 1.79 17.84
N SER A 103 -6.18 2.39 16.85
CA SER A 103 -6.85 3.25 15.87
C SER A 103 -7.64 2.41 14.87
N GLU A 104 -8.83 2.86 14.51
CA GLU A 104 -9.62 2.21 13.48
C GLU A 104 -9.13 2.64 12.09
N SER A 105 -9.00 1.70 11.15
CA SER A 105 -8.75 2.03 9.76
C SER A 105 -10.01 2.61 9.13
N ASN A 106 -9.82 3.63 8.31
CA ASN A 106 -10.88 4.26 7.55
C ASN A 106 -11.13 3.51 6.25
N PHE A 107 -12.39 3.58 5.83
CA PHE A 107 -12.80 3.25 4.48
C PHE A 107 -12.70 4.54 3.65
N PRO A 108 -12.66 4.45 2.31
CA PRO A 108 -12.63 5.66 1.49
C PRO A 108 -13.86 6.53 1.81
N ASP A 109 -13.64 7.80 2.17
CA ASP A 109 -14.72 8.76 2.44
C ASP A 109 -15.39 9.16 1.12
N ILE A 110 -16.37 8.37 0.70
CA ILE A 110 -17.13 8.59 -0.52
C ILE A 110 -18.46 9.22 -0.13
N LYS A 111 -18.89 10.27 -0.83
CA LYS A 111 -20.17 10.92 -0.55
C LYS A 111 -21.02 10.89 -1.80
N CYS A 112 -21.66 9.74 -2.04
CA CYS A 112 -22.65 9.65 -3.11
C CYS A 112 -23.93 10.41 -2.73
N PRO A 113 -24.62 11.05 -3.69
CA PRO A 113 -25.88 11.74 -3.44
C PRO A 113 -26.95 10.83 -2.83
N THR A 114 -27.88 11.43 -2.09
CA THR A 114 -29.01 10.71 -1.51
C THR A 114 -29.78 9.93 -2.57
N GLY A 115 -30.05 8.64 -2.28
CA GLY A 115 -30.70 7.72 -3.22
C GLY A 115 -29.73 6.95 -4.13
N THR A 116 -28.43 7.20 -4.03
CA THR A 116 -27.39 6.49 -4.78
C THR A 116 -26.37 5.84 -3.85
N ILE A 117 -25.69 4.81 -4.34
CA ILE A 117 -24.64 4.07 -3.62
C ILE A 117 -23.34 4.03 -4.44
N PRO A 118 -22.17 4.09 -3.80
CA PRO A 118 -20.89 3.99 -4.50
C PRO A 118 -20.58 2.54 -4.90
N ILE A 119 -20.33 2.33 -6.18
CA ILE A 119 -19.82 1.07 -6.75
C ILE A 119 -18.43 1.32 -7.32
N LEU A 120 -17.42 0.54 -6.88
CA LEU A 120 -16.06 0.70 -7.38
C LEU A 120 -15.97 0.31 -8.86
N ARG A 121 -15.34 1.14 -9.68
CA ARG A 121 -15.08 0.84 -11.08
C ARG A 121 -13.86 -0.05 -11.21
N HIS A 122 -14.04 -1.25 -11.75
CA HIS A 122 -12.93 -2.16 -12.06
C HIS A 122 -12.38 -1.89 -13.47
N ASN A 123 -11.05 -1.78 -13.60
CA ASN A 123 -10.37 -1.59 -14.89
C ASN A 123 -10.08 -2.90 -15.64
N SER A 124 -10.25 -4.07 -15.01
CA SER A 124 -10.04 -5.36 -15.68
C SER A 124 -11.36 -5.87 -16.26
N SER A 125 -11.43 -5.95 -17.59
CA SER A 125 -12.57 -6.48 -18.34
C SER A 125 -12.88 -7.96 -18.04
N GLU A 126 -11.98 -8.70 -17.39
CA GLU A 126 -12.21 -10.09 -16.99
C GLU A 126 -11.42 -10.41 -15.71
N ALA A 127 -11.99 -10.13 -14.54
CA ALA A 127 -11.50 -10.74 -13.30
C ALA A 127 -11.76 -12.24 -13.40
N HIS A 128 -10.80 -13.00 -13.95
CA HIS A 128 -10.84 -14.45 -13.95
C HIS A 128 -10.82 -14.92 -12.50
N MET A 129 -12.00 -15.21 -11.94
CA MET A 129 -12.11 -16.12 -10.80
C MET A 129 -11.34 -17.39 -11.19
N PRO A 130 -10.29 -17.80 -10.45
CA PRO A 130 -9.57 -19.01 -10.79
C PRO A 130 -10.55 -20.19 -10.76
N ASN A 131 -10.91 -20.67 -11.96
CA ASN A 131 -11.73 -21.85 -12.14
C ASN A 131 -10.91 -23.08 -11.71
N GLY A 132 -11.32 -23.69 -10.60
CA GLY A 132 -10.90 -25.04 -10.21
C GLY A 132 -9.55 -25.12 -9.46
N GLY A 133 -9.58 -25.79 -8.30
CA GLY A 133 -8.39 -26.31 -7.64
C GLY A 133 -7.48 -25.30 -6.95
N SER A 134 -7.96 -24.12 -6.56
CA SER A 134 -7.14 -23.21 -5.74
C SER A 134 -6.84 -23.85 -4.39
N GLN A 135 -5.55 -24.00 -4.10
CA GLN A 135 -5.11 -24.53 -2.81
C GLN A 135 -5.29 -23.45 -1.76
N GLU A 136 -5.74 -23.86 -0.57
CA GLU A 136 -6.06 -22.98 0.54
C GLU A 136 -5.26 -23.39 1.76
N GLU A 137 -4.68 -22.38 2.42
CA GLU A 137 -4.13 -22.54 3.75
C GLU A 137 -4.77 -21.49 4.66
N TYR A 138 -5.14 -21.86 5.89
CA TYR A 138 -5.79 -20.96 6.82
C TYR A 138 -5.26 -21.15 8.24
N ALA A 139 -5.31 -20.06 9.00
CA ALA A 139 -4.98 -20.02 10.42
C ALA A 139 -5.95 -19.10 11.16
N GLY A 140 -6.57 -19.61 12.22
CA GLY A 140 -7.55 -18.87 12.97
C GLY A 140 -8.30 -19.71 13.99
N ILE A 141 -9.53 -19.30 14.28
CA ILE A 141 -10.43 -19.97 15.23
C ILE A 141 -11.67 -20.44 14.48
N LYS A 142 -11.98 -21.73 14.62
CA LYS A 142 -13.23 -22.34 14.17
C LYS A 142 -14.18 -22.45 15.35
N TYR A 143 -15.45 -22.14 15.13
CA TYR A 143 -16.50 -22.33 16.12
C TYR A 143 -17.66 -23.11 15.50
N TRP A 144 -18.07 -24.18 16.18
CA TRP A 144 -19.17 -25.05 15.75
C TRP A 144 -20.25 -25.10 16.83
N ASP A 145 -21.49 -24.80 16.47
CA ASP A 145 -22.60 -24.90 17.40
C ASP A 145 -23.86 -25.46 16.74
N ASP A 146 -24.21 -26.69 17.10
CA ASP A 146 -25.44 -27.35 16.66
C ASP A 146 -26.71 -26.64 17.15
N ASN A 147 -26.64 -25.96 18.30
CA ASN A 147 -27.73 -25.10 18.78
C ASN A 147 -27.89 -23.83 17.93
N SER A 148 -26.96 -23.62 17.00
CA SER A 148 -26.95 -22.56 16.00
C SER A 148 -26.87 -21.16 16.59
N PHE A 149 -26.57 -20.19 15.73
CA PHE A 149 -26.46 -18.79 16.11
C PHE A 149 -26.80 -17.86 14.94
N TYR A 150 -27.02 -16.58 15.25
CA TYR A 150 -27.67 -15.62 14.37
C TYR A 150 -26.78 -14.43 14.02
N GLY A 151 -25.47 -14.56 14.24
CA GLY A 151 -24.52 -13.51 13.95
C GLY A 151 -23.18 -13.73 14.64
N THR A 152 -22.20 -12.95 14.21
CA THR A 152 -20.87 -12.89 14.78
C THR A 152 -20.30 -11.47 14.68
N HIS A 153 -19.36 -11.18 15.56
CA HIS A 153 -18.62 -9.95 15.58
C HIS A 153 -17.15 -10.26 15.88
N ALA A 154 -16.22 -9.63 15.16
CA ALA A 154 -14.82 -9.62 15.53
C ALA A 154 -14.09 -8.40 14.95
N THR A 155 -12.98 -8.08 15.58
CA THR A 155 -12.03 -7.04 15.17
C THR A 155 -10.77 -7.71 14.62
N LEU A 156 -10.36 -7.30 13.43
CA LEU A 156 -9.20 -7.82 12.71
C LEU A 156 -8.14 -6.72 12.60
N SER A 157 -6.85 -7.04 12.79
CA SER A 157 -5.77 -6.13 12.38
C SER A 157 -5.75 -5.99 10.86
N VAL A 158 -5.57 -4.76 10.38
CA VAL A 158 -5.32 -4.48 8.97
C VAL A 158 -3.83 -4.54 8.72
N ASN A 159 -3.40 -5.47 7.87
CA ASN A 159 -2.00 -5.63 7.48
C ASN A 159 -1.89 -5.59 5.97
N GLN A 160 -0.75 -5.15 5.44
CA GLN A 160 -0.48 -5.13 4.00
C GLN A 160 0.73 -6.01 3.67
N PRO A 161 0.58 -7.34 3.75
CA PRO A 161 1.60 -8.25 3.24
C PRO A 161 1.74 -8.06 1.72
N PHE A 162 2.97 -8.13 1.22
CA PHE A 162 3.25 -7.90 -0.20
C PHE A 162 3.26 -9.23 -0.97
N LEU A 163 2.38 -9.35 -1.97
CA LEU A 163 2.44 -10.43 -2.95
C LEU A 163 3.36 -10.06 -4.11
N THR A 164 4.36 -10.90 -4.38
CA THR A 164 5.40 -10.67 -5.39
C THR A 164 4.96 -10.98 -6.81
N ARG A 165 3.84 -11.71 -6.99
CA ARG A 165 3.38 -12.21 -8.29
C ARG A 165 1.92 -11.84 -8.52
N ASN A 166 1.61 -11.48 -9.77
CA ASN A 166 0.24 -11.32 -10.24
C ASN A 166 -0.31 -12.66 -10.79
N ASN A 167 -0.17 -13.73 -10.01
CA ASN A 167 -0.43 -15.11 -10.41
C ASN A 167 -1.78 -15.66 -9.92
N GLY A 168 -2.60 -14.84 -9.26
CA GLY A 168 -3.88 -15.25 -8.68
C GLY A 168 -3.84 -15.58 -7.18
N ASP A 169 -2.66 -15.60 -6.55
CA ASP A 169 -2.57 -15.71 -5.10
C ASP A 169 -3.18 -14.47 -4.43
N HIS A 170 -3.86 -14.69 -3.31
CA HIS A 170 -4.43 -13.63 -2.49
C HIS A 170 -4.39 -14.00 -1.02
N ILE A 171 -4.28 -12.96 -0.20
CA ILE A 171 -4.18 -13.07 1.25
C ILE A 171 -5.37 -12.36 1.85
N ALA A 172 -6.04 -13.04 2.76
CA ALA A 172 -7.26 -12.54 3.34
C ALA A 172 -7.27 -12.64 4.86
N SER A 173 -7.99 -11.74 5.52
CA SER A 173 -8.33 -11.80 6.93
C SER A 173 -9.82 -11.52 7.06
N PHE A 174 -10.57 -12.48 7.59
CA PHE A 174 -12.03 -12.49 7.50
C PHE A 174 -12.72 -12.84 8.80
N VAL A 175 -13.95 -12.34 8.90
CA VAL A 175 -15.01 -12.84 9.76
C VAL A 175 -16.01 -13.56 8.87
N GLN A 176 -16.31 -14.81 9.19
CA GLN A 176 -17.10 -15.70 8.34
C GLN A 176 -18.19 -16.43 9.13
N LEU A 177 -19.34 -16.65 8.49
CA LEU A 177 -20.48 -17.43 8.96
C LEU A 177 -20.92 -18.43 7.90
N ASN A 178 -21.16 -19.68 8.28
CA ASN A 178 -21.64 -20.70 7.37
C ASN A 178 -22.76 -21.54 7.99
N ASN A 179 -23.56 -22.13 7.12
CA ASN A 179 -24.38 -23.29 7.41
C ASN A 179 -24.30 -24.21 6.20
N GLY A 180 -23.76 -25.42 6.37
CA GLY A 180 -23.50 -26.32 5.24
C GLY A 180 -22.59 -25.66 4.18
N PRO A 181 -22.96 -25.71 2.88
CA PRO A 181 -22.17 -25.14 1.80
C PRO A 181 -22.31 -23.62 1.66
N GLU A 182 -23.32 -23.02 2.30
CA GLU A 182 -23.63 -21.60 2.17
C GLU A 182 -22.85 -20.78 3.19
N GLU A 183 -22.40 -19.60 2.76
CA GLU A 183 -21.56 -18.76 3.59
C GLU A 183 -21.70 -17.28 3.28
N ILE A 184 -21.40 -16.47 4.28
CA ILE A 184 -21.15 -15.04 4.15
C ILE A 184 -19.89 -14.68 4.93
N ALA A 185 -19.07 -13.80 4.37
CA ALA A 185 -17.85 -13.35 4.99
C ALA A 185 -17.55 -11.90 4.60
N ALA A 186 -16.93 -11.15 5.52
CA ALA A 186 -16.43 -9.81 5.27
C ALA A 186 -15.09 -9.57 5.98
N GLY A 187 -14.21 -8.78 5.36
CA GLY A 187 -12.84 -8.63 5.84
C GLY A 187 -11.93 -7.89 4.88
N SER A 188 -10.63 -8.06 5.06
CA SER A 188 -9.61 -7.44 4.22
C SER A 188 -8.94 -8.47 3.30
N ILE A 189 -8.69 -8.10 2.04
CA ILE A 189 -7.94 -8.91 1.08
C ILE A 189 -6.83 -8.06 0.43
N VAL A 190 -5.68 -8.67 0.20
CA VAL A 190 -4.67 -8.21 -0.77
C VAL A 190 -4.74 -9.15 -1.97
N TRP A 191 -5.19 -8.65 -3.12
CA TRP A 191 -5.41 -9.46 -4.33
C TRP A 191 -5.02 -8.73 -5.62
N PRO A 192 -3.73 -8.75 -6.00
CA PRO A 192 -3.23 -8.04 -7.18
C PRO A 192 -3.94 -8.34 -8.49
N SER A 193 -4.28 -9.61 -8.75
CA SER A 193 -4.92 -10.01 -10.01
C SER A 193 -6.38 -9.58 -10.10
N PHE A 194 -7.00 -9.25 -8.98
CA PHE A 194 -8.39 -8.81 -8.90
C PHE A 194 -8.51 -7.29 -8.83
N SER A 195 -7.68 -6.67 -7.99
CA SER A 195 -7.73 -5.23 -7.72
C SER A 195 -6.80 -4.42 -8.63
N GLY A 196 -5.84 -5.04 -9.30
CA GLY A 196 -4.82 -4.36 -10.11
C GLY A 196 -3.69 -3.72 -9.29
N ASP A 197 -3.70 -3.90 -7.96
CA ASP A 197 -2.69 -3.38 -7.04
C ASP A 197 -2.49 -4.29 -5.81
N ASN A 198 -1.45 -4.01 -5.04
CA ASN A 198 -1.10 -4.77 -3.84
C ASN A 198 -1.56 -4.09 -2.55
N PHE A 199 -2.58 -3.22 -2.64
CA PHE A 199 -3.13 -2.57 -1.46
C PHE A 199 -4.12 -3.48 -0.76
N VAL A 200 -4.16 -3.39 0.56
CA VAL A 200 -5.20 -4.08 1.34
C VAL A 200 -6.54 -3.37 1.15
N ARG A 201 -7.55 -4.13 0.77
CA ARG A 201 -8.88 -3.62 0.39
C ARG A 201 -9.97 -4.36 1.17
N PHE A 202 -11.10 -3.70 1.40
CA PHE A 202 -12.23 -4.31 2.12
C PHE A 202 -13.13 -5.04 1.14
N HIS A 203 -13.32 -6.34 1.37
CA HIS A 203 -14.09 -7.19 0.48
C HIS A 203 -15.16 -7.96 1.24
N ILE A 204 -16.22 -8.28 0.51
CA ILE A 204 -17.24 -9.23 0.95
C ILE A 204 -17.20 -10.47 0.07
N ARG A 205 -17.58 -11.61 0.66
CA ARG A 205 -17.69 -12.89 -0.02
C ARG A 205 -18.95 -13.60 0.42
N TRP A 206 -19.62 -14.28 -0.50
CA TRP A 206 -20.70 -15.20 -0.13
C TRP A 206 -20.79 -16.39 -1.09
N VAL A 207 -21.40 -17.47 -0.61
CA VAL A 207 -21.84 -18.62 -1.39
C VAL A 207 -23.32 -18.79 -1.08
N ASP A 208 -24.16 -18.65 -2.11
CA ASP A 208 -25.61 -18.82 -2.02
C ASP A 208 -26.04 -20.25 -2.40
N SER A 209 -27.34 -20.49 -2.53
CA SER A 209 -27.89 -21.81 -2.90
C SER A 209 -27.45 -22.33 -4.28
N SER A 210 -26.91 -21.46 -5.15
CA SER A 210 -26.31 -21.89 -6.42
C SER A 210 -24.93 -22.54 -6.23
N ASN A 211 -24.40 -22.52 -5.01
CA ASN A 211 -23.09 -23.05 -4.62
C ASN A 211 -21.94 -22.45 -5.44
N LYS A 212 -22.08 -21.19 -5.84
CA LYS A 212 -21.04 -20.42 -6.53
C LYS A 212 -20.52 -19.31 -5.63
N PRO A 213 -19.21 -19.23 -5.36
CA PRO A 213 -18.66 -18.13 -4.60
C PRO A 213 -18.73 -16.84 -5.38
N CYS A 214 -19.08 -15.77 -4.68
CA CYS A 214 -19.06 -14.42 -5.20
C CYS A 214 -18.22 -13.49 -4.33
N TYR A 215 -17.63 -12.47 -4.96
CA TYR A 215 -16.97 -11.36 -4.29
C TYR A 215 -17.58 -10.03 -4.73
N ASP A 216 -17.74 -9.12 -3.77
CA ASP A 216 -18.19 -7.74 -3.95
C ASP A 216 -19.42 -7.59 -4.86
N PHE A 217 -19.28 -6.91 -5.99
CA PHE A 217 -20.35 -6.65 -6.95
C PHE A 217 -20.18 -7.42 -8.26
N ASN A 218 -19.25 -8.38 -8.32
CA ASN A 218 -18.98 -9.16 -9.52
C ASN A 218 -20.09 -10.18 -9.83
N CYS A 219 -20.96 -10.44 -8.86
CA CYS A 219 -22.17 -11.21 -9.05
C CYS A 219 -23.31 -10.57 -8.25
N PRO A 220 -24.56 -10.78 -8.68
CA PRO A 220 -25.69 -10.13 -8.05
C PRO A 220 -26.09 -10.88 -6.77
N GLY A 221 -26.35 -10.17 -5.67
CA GLY A 221 -26.86 -10.77 -4.43
C GLY A 221 -26.78 -9.87 -3.22
N PHE A 222 -25.66 -9.17 -3.03
CA PHE A 222 -25.50 -8.23 -1.91
C PHE A 222 -26.16 -6.89 -2.19
N VAL A 223 -27.13 -6.49 -1.35
CA VAL A 223 -27.82 -5.20 -1.44
C VAL A 223 -27.09 -4.18 -0.57
N GLN A 224 -26.36 -3.25 -1.19
CA GLN A 224 -25.73 -2.13 -0.49
C GLN A 224 -26.75 -1.02 -0.25
N VAL A 225 -26.70 -0.42 0.94
CA VAL A 225 -27.56 0.71 1.35
C VAL A 225 -26.75 1.92 1.80
N SER A 226 -25.47 1.73 2.15
CA SER A 226 -24.59 2.83 2.56
C SER A 226 -24.17 3.69 1.37
N GLN A 227 -24.33 5.00 1.52
CA GLN A 227 -23.86 6.03 0.56
C GLN A 227 -22.38 6.37 0.77
N LEU A 228 -21.78 5.83 1.84
CA LEU A 228 -20.51 6.28 2.40
C LEU A 228 -19.41 5.21 2.39
N ALA A 229 -19.72 4.00 1.92
CA ALA A 229 -18.78 2.87 1.97
C ALA A 229 -18.57 2.27 0.59
N GLY A 230 -17.36 2.37 0.08
CA GLY A 230 -16.95 1.71 -1.16
C GLY A 230 -16.42 0.32 -0.87
N ILE A 231 -17.26 -0.72 -1.03
CA ILE A 231 -16.79 -2.11 -1.05
C ILE A 231 -15.77 -2.27 -2.18
N GLY A 232 -14.72 -3.05 -1.93
CA GLY A 232 -13.52 -3.15 -2.78
C GLY A 232 -12.51 -2.01 -2.59
N GLY A 233 -12.85 -0.99 -1.79
CA GLY A 233 -11.99 0.17 -1.54
C GLY A 233 -10.78 -0.13 -0.67
N LYS A 234 -9.73 0.68 -0.83
CA LYS A 234 -8.51 0.62 -0.01
C LYS A 234 -8.82 0.88 1.46
N ILE A 235 -8.22 0.09 2.35
CA ILE A 235 -8.31 0.29 3.79
C ILE A 235 -7.06 1.02 4.23
N THR A 236 -7.21 2.23 4.79
CA THR A 236 -6.08 3.03 5.26
C THR A 236 -6.42 3.72 6.59
N PRO A 237 -5.44 3.93 7.48
CA PRO A 237 -4.06 3.39 7.46
C PRO A 237 -3.98 1.90 7.83
N VAL A 238 -2.79 1.29 7.64
CA VAL A 238 -2.50 -0.14 7.90
C VAL A 238 -1.51 -0.31 9.06
N SER A 239 -1.56 -1.45 9.76
CA SER A 239 -0.69 -1.76 10.90
C SER A 239 0.79 -1.84 10.50
N ILE A 240 1.66 -1.37 11.39
CA ILE A 240 3.11 -1.34 11.19
C ILE A 240 3.79 -2.25 12.21
N TYR A 241 4.77 -3.05 11.77
CA TYR A 241 5.55 -3.92 12.65
C TYR A 241 6.19 -3.12 13.78
N ASN A 242 5.95 -3.56 15.02
CA ASN A 242 6.38 -2.89 16.25
C ASN A 242 5.96 -1.40 16.36
N GLY A 243 4.95 -0.99 15.61
CA GLY A 243 4.48 0.39 15.51
C GLY A 243 2.98 0.55 15.77
N PRO A 244 2.38 1.65 15.28
CA PRO A 244 0.93 1.86 15.36
C PRO A 244 0.14 0.70 14.76
N GLN A 245 -0.89 0.27 15.48
CA GLN A 245 -1.77 -0.83 15.07
C GLN A 245 -3.10 -0.27 14.61
N TYR A 246 -3.59 -0.80 13.49
CA TYR A 246 -4.86 -0.40 12.91
C TYR A 246 -5.78 -1.60 12.67
N ILE A 247 -7.07 -1.38 12.89
CA ILE A 247 -8.07 -2.46 12.91
C ILE A 247 -9.29 -2.13 12.05
N ILE A 248 -9.97 -3.19 11.62
CA ILE A 248 -11.35 -3.13 11.15
C ILE A 248 -12.21 -4.02 12.03
N THR A 249 -13.45 -3.59 12.28
CA THR A 249 -14.43 -4.38 13.03
C THR A 249 -15.57 -4.75 12.11
N VAL A 250 -15.87 -6.05 12.05
CA VAL A 250 -16.88 -6.64 11.19
C VAL A 250 -17.97 -7.24 12.06
N MET A 251 -19.21 -6.85 11.80
CA MET A 251 -20.40 -7.43 12.39
C MET A 251 -21.26 -8.05 11.28
N LEU A 252 -21.51 -9.35 11.39
CA LEU A 252 -22.45 -10.08 10.54
C LEU A 252 -23.59 -10.56 11.41
N PHE A 253 -24.84 -10.27 11.07
CA PHE A 253 -25.99 -10.67 11.90
C PHE A 253 -27.25 -10.83 11.08
N GLN A 254 -28.16 -11.69 11.54
CA GLN A 254 -29.45 -11.89 10.90
C GLN A 254 -30.49 -10.94 11.48
N ASP A 255 -31.20 -10.21 10.61
CA ASP A 255 -32.34 -9.41 11.02
C ASP A 255 -33.48 -10.30 11.52
N ARG A 256 -34.01 -9.99 12.70
CA ARG A 256 -35.01 -10.86 13.35
C ARG A 256 -36.34 -10.90 12.62
N LYS A 257 -36.70 -9.83 11.90
CA LYS A 257 -37.98 -9.68 11.21
C LYS A 257 -37.92 -10.17 9.76
N THR A 258 -36.92 -9.73 8.98
CA THR A 258 -36.80 -10.07 7.56
C THR A 258 -35.98 -11.33 7.30
N LYS A 259 -35.20 -11.77 8.30
CA LYS A 259 -34.20 -12.86 8.19
C LYS A 259 -33.02 -12.53 7.28
N ASP A 260 -32.93 -11.31 6.79
CA ASP A 260 -31.84 -10.87 5.93
C ASP A 260 -30.54 -10.77 6.74
N TRP A 261 -29.43 -11.16 6.13
CA TRP A 261 -28.12 -11.14 6.77
C TRP A 261 -27.42 -9.81 6.54
N TRP A 262 -27.27 -9.02 7.60
CA TRP A 262 -26.68 -7.69 7.57
C TRP A 262 -25.18 -7.71 7.83
N LEU A 263 -24.49 -6.83 7.11
CA LEU A 263 -23.12 -6.44 7.37
C LEU A 263 -23.12 -5.01 7.95
N ALA A 264 -22.49 -4.85 9.11
CA ALA A 264 -22.23 -3.56 9.73
C ALA A 264 -20.77 -3.41 10.12
N ARG A 265 -20.29 -2.16 10.12
CA ARG A 265 -18.96 -1.77 10.58
C ARG A 265 -19.06 -0.86 11.79
N LEU A 266 -17.97 -0.81 12.56
CA LEU A 266 -17.84 0.16 13.64
C LEU A 266 -17.87 1.59 13.06
N ASP A 267 -18.58 2.47 13.74
CA ASP A 267 -18.70 3.86 13.37
C ASP A 267 -18.96 4.68 14.63
N LYS A 268 -17.92 5.37 15.09
CA LYS A 268 -17.96 6.19 16.31
C LYS A 268 -18.95 7.36 16.21
N SER A 269 -19.34 7.75 15.01
CA SER A 269 -20.33 8.81 14.78
C SER A 269 -21.78 8.32 14.85
N SER A 270 -22.00 7.00 14.81
CA SER A 270 -23.33 6.41 14.95
C SER A 270 -23.76 6.37 16.42
N ALA A 271 -25.03 6.68 16.70
CA ALA A 271 -25.60 6.59 18.04
C ALA A 271 -25.53 5.16 18.64
N ILE A 272 -25.55 4.15 17.77
CA ILE A 272 -25.46 2.73 18.13
C ILE A 272 -24.00 2.25 18.07
N GLY A 273 -23.05 3.10 17.66
CA GLY A 273 -21.64 2.76 17.47
C GLY A 273 -21.34 1.92 16.22
N TYR A 274 -22.36 1.54 15.46
CA TYR A 274 -22.22 0.78 14.21
C TYR A 274 -23.03 1.42 13.09
N ARG A 275 -22.56 1.26 11.86
CA ARG A 275 -23.23 1.69 10.63
C ARG A 275 -23.47 0.49 9.72
N PRO A 276 -24.71 0.25 9.25
CA PRO A 276 -24.99 -0.81 8.30
C PRO A 276 -24.39 -0.47 6.94
N LEU A 277 -23.80 -1.46 6.27
CA LEU A 277 -23.26 -1.31 4.92
C LEU A 277 -24.27 -1.81 3.88
N GLY A 278 -24.90 -2.95 4.17
CA GLY A 278 -25.81 -3.65 3.28
C GLY A 278 -26.13 -5.03 3.84
N TYR A 279 -26.81 -5.84 3.04
CA TYR A 279 -27.27 -7.15 3.47
C TYR A 279 -27.40 -8.14 2.31
N TRP A 280 -27.40 -9.43 2.64
CA TRP A 280 -27.81 -10.51 1.76
C TRP A 280 -29.25 -10.91 2.09
N PRO A 281 -30.19 -10.77 1.14
CA PRO A 281 -31.56 -11.22 1.33
C PRO A 281 -31.62 -12.71 1.68
N SER A 282 -32.43 -13.06 2.69
CA SER A 282 -32.56 -14.43 3.22
C SER A 282 -32.95 -15.48 2.16
N LYS A 283 -33.71 -15.07 1.15
CA LYS A 283 -34.14 -15.88 0.00
C LYS A 283 -33.01 -16.31 -0.94
N LEU A 284 -31.79 -15.79 -0.79
CA LEU A 284 -30.63 -16.29 -1.52
C LEU A 284 -30.13 -17.63 -0.97
N PHE A 285 -30.54 -17.98 0.25
CA PHE A 285 -30.02 -19.14 0.98
C PHE A 285 -31.14 -20.16 1.22
N ASP A 286 -30.75 -21.43 1.30
CA ASP A 286 -31.59 -22.56 1.70
C ASP A 286 -31.28 -22.97 3.15
N THR A 287 -30.00 -23.07 3.50
CA THR A 287 -29.53 -23.52 4.82
C THR A 287 -29.18 -22.37 5.76
N LEU A 288 -28.48 -21.35 5.27
CA LEU A 288 -28.12 -20.14 6.00
C LEU A 288 -29.31 -19.21 6.19
N GLN A 289 -30.42 -19.44 5.48
CA GLN A 289 -31.67 -18.68 5.60
C GLN A 289 -32.18 -18.59 7.04
N GLU A 290 -32.07 -19.67 7.80
CA GLU A 290 -32.61 -19.71 9.16
C GLU A 290 -31.57 -19.30 10.21
N LYS A 291 -30.33 -19.78 10.09
CA LYS A 291 -29.31 -19.71 11.13
C LYS A 291 -27.92 -20.12 10.60
N ALA A 292 -26.87 -19.75 11.34
CA ALA A 292 -25.51 -20.23 11.16
C ALA A 292 -25.19 -21.35 12.16
N THR A 293 -24.33 -22.28 11.76
CA THR A 293 -23.82 -23.38 12.62
C THR A 293 -22.31 -23.37 12.76
N TYR A 294 -21.64 -22.61 11.89
CA TYR A 294 -20.20 -22.47 11.86
C TYR A 294 -19.76 -21.01 11.74
N ALA A 295 -18.68 -20.65 12.44
CA ALA A 295 -18.00 -19.39 12.28
C ALA A 295 -16.48 -19.59 12.19
N PHE A 296 -15.84 -18.71 11.44
CA PHE A 296 -14.39 -18.64 11.35
C PHE A 296 -13.92 -17.20 11.51
N TRP A 297 -12.84 -17.02 12.28
CA TRP A 297 -12.14 -15.76 12.40
C TRP A 297 -10.65 -15.99 12.25
N GLY A 298 -10.03 -15.36 11.26
CA GLY A 298 -8.61 -15.54 11.01
C GLY A 298 -8.19 -15.18 9.59
N GLY A 299 -6.99 -15.62 9.26
CA GLY A 299 -6.39 -15.43 7.95
C GLY A 299 -6.47 -16.67 7.08
N TRP A 300 -6.49 -16.45 5.77
CA TRP A 300 -6.36 -17.50 4.77
C TRP A 300 -5.59 -16.97 3.57
N VAL A 301 -4.86 -17.87 2.93
CA VAL A 301 -4.21 -17.63 1.65
C VAL A 301 -4.79 -18.62 0.65
N ARG A 302 -5.12 -18.13 -0.54
CA ARG A 302 -5.63 -18.96 -1.64
C ARG A 302 -4.95 -18.59 -2.93
N GLY A 303 -4.73 -19.60 -3.76
CA GLY A 303 -4.22 -19.41 -5.11
C GLY A 303 -3.43 -20.60 -5.63
N PRO A 304 -2.94 -20.52 -6.87
CA PRO A 304 -2.32 -21.65 -7.54
C PRO A 304 -0.94 -22.01 -6.99
N THR A 305 -0.24 -21.12 -6.27
CA THR A 305 1.13 -21.41 -5.81
C THR A 305 1.26 -21.67 -4.31
N VAL A 306 0.15 -21.56 -3.57
CA VAL A 306 0.10 -21.66 -2.10
C VAL A 306 0.73 -22.94 -1.52
N SER A 307 0.59 -24.11 -2.17
CA SER A 307 1.25 -25.34 -1.69
C SER A 307 2.76 -25.26 -1.73
N LEU A 308 3.30 -24.76 -2.84
CA LEU A 308 4.72 -24.79 -3.16
C LEU A 308 5.44 -23.61 -2.50
N ASP A 309 4.85 -22.42 -2.59
CA ASP A 309 5.40 -21.15 -2.12
C ASP A 309 4.32 -20.37 -1.35
N PRO A 310 4.06 -20.74 -0.09
CA PRO A 310 2.98 -20.18 0.72
C PRO A 310 3.20 -18.67 0.97
N PRO A 311 2.26 -17.78 0.54
CA PRO A 311 2.37 -16.36 0.83
C PRO A 311 2.35 -16.05 2.34
N PRO A 312 2.92 -14.91 2.78
CA PRO A 312 2.74 -14.45 4.16
C PRO A 312 1.27 -14.23 4.48
N MET A 313 0.82 -14.62 5.67
CA MET A 313 -0.56 -14.42 6.15
C MET A 313 -0.59 -13.37 7.27
N GLY A 314 -1.63 -12.55 7.32
CA GLY A 314 -1.76 -11.52 8.34
C GLY A 314 -0.64 -10.49 8.22
N SER A 315 0.17 -10.33 9.27
CA SER A 315 1.34 -9.44 9.27
C SER A 315 2.59 -10.07 8.66
N GLY A 316 2.55 -11.37 8.34
CA GLY A 316 3.72 -12.16 7.98
C GLY A 316 4.48 -12.72 9.19
N HIS A 317 4.19 -12.28 10.40
CA HIS A 317 4.94 -12.71 11.59
C HIS A 317 4.24 -13.81 12.38
N PHE A 318 5.04 -14.62 13.09
CA PHE A 318 4.51 -15.72 13.89
C PHE A 318 3.74 -15.20 15.12
N ALA A 319 2.69 -15.92 15.52
CA ALA A 319 1.83 -15.52 16.64
C ALA A 319 2.59 -15.33 17.96
N LYS A 320 3.66 -16.12 18.19
CA LYS A 320 4.54 -16.01 19.36
C LYS A 320 5.25 -14.66 19.50
N GLU A 321 5.37 -13.89 18.40
CA GLU A 321 5.97 -12.56 18.45
C GLU A 321 5.06 -11.55 19.16
N GLY A 322 3.76 -11.84 19.28
CA GLY A 322 2.83 -11.11 20.12
C GLY A 322 2.36 -9.78 19.53
N TYR A 323 1.74 -8.97 20.41
CA TYR A 323 1.10 -7.71 20.03
C TYR A 323 2.07 -6.72 19.37
N ARG A 324 1.57 -5.98 18.36
CA ARG A 324 2.31 -5.10 17.45
C ARG A 324 3.17 -5.78 16.38
N LYS A 325 3.39 -7.08 16.47
CA LYS A 325 4.21 -7.84 15.51
C LYS A 325 3.38 -8.83 14.73
N ALA A 326 2.62 -9.67 15.43
CA ALA A 326 1.69 -10.62 14.84
C ALA A 326 0.35 -9.94 14.49
N ALA A 327 -0.34 -10.48 13.47
CA ALA A 327 -1.73 -10.14 13.23
C ALA A 327 -2.62 -10.58 14.40
N LEU A 328 -3.70 -9.84 14.64
CA LEU A 328 -4.60 -10.10 15.75
C LEU A 328 -6.05 -10.23 15.28
N VAL A 329 -6.78 -11.09 15.99
CA VAL A 329 -8.24 -11.17 16.00
C VAL A 329 -8.67 -10.97 17.45
N LYS A 330 -9.54 -9.99 17.71
CA LYS A 330 -10.06 -9.72 19.07
C LYS A 330 -11.56 -9.43 19.07
N GLY A 331 -12.16 -9.37 20.26
CA GLY A 331 -13.56 -9.00 20.41
C GLY A 331 -14.53 -10.00 19.78
N ILE A 332 -14.14 -11.28 19.70
CA ILE A 332 -14.97 -12.34 19.11
C ILE A 332 -16.25 -12.51 19.93
N ARG A 333 -17.41 -12.43 19.27
CA ARG A 333 -18.73 -12.65 19.84
C ARG A 333 -19.62 -13.42 18.86
N ILE A 334 -20.66 -14.06 19.41
CA ILE A 334 -21.70 -14.77 18.67
C ILE A 334 -23.07 -14.25 19.12
N ALA A 335 -23.98 -13.99 18.19
CA ALA A 335 -25.34 -13.57 18.53
C ALA A 335 -26.21 -14.81 18.79
N ASN A 336 -26.74 -14.90 20.01
CA ASN A 336 -27.60 -16.00 20.43
C ASN A 336 -29.04 -15.85 19.89
N LYS A 337 -29.90 -16.83 20.20
CA LYS A 337 -31.33 -16.83 19.80
C LYS A 337 -32.15 -15.65 20.33
N ASP A 338 -31.72 -15.07 21.46
CA ASP A 338 -32.36 -13.95 22.14
C ASP A 338 -31.87 -12.60 21.58
N ASN A 339 -31.04 -12.64 20.53
CA ASN A 339 -30.46 -11.49 19.85
C ASN A 339 -29.45 -10.70 20.72
N ASN A 340 -28.71 -11.40 21.59
CA ASN A 340 -27.62 -10.81 22.37
C ASN A 340 -26.27 -11.38 21.92
N PHE A 341 -25.26 -10.51 21.84
CA PHE A 341 -23.88 -10.94 21.63
C PHE A 341 -23.31 -11.54 22.92
N VAL A 342 -22.89 -12.79 22.84
CA VAL A 342 -22.28 -13.54 23.94
C VAL A 342 -20.88 -13.97 23.56
N ASN A 343 -20.07 -14.26 24.58
CA ASN A 343 -18.79 -14.93 24.37
C ASN A 343 -19.04 -16.32 23.77
N PRO A 344 -18.31 -16.71 22.70
CA PRO A 344 -18.37 -18.07 22.19
C PRO A 344 -18.02 -19.07 23.29
N ASN A 345 -18.72 -20.21 23.31
CA ASN A 345 -18.35 -21.29 24.22
C ASN A 345 -16.96 -21.83 23.84
N VAL A 346 -15.98 -21.71 24.73
CA VAL A 346 -14.59 -22.12 24.47
C VAL A 346 -14.49 -23.61 24.14
N GLY A 347 -15.33 -24.47 24.72
CA GLY A 347 -15.36 -25.90 24.42
C GLY A 347 -15.91 -26.26 23.02
N LYS A 348 -16.50 -25.28 22.33
CA LYS A 348 -16.98 -25.37 20.94
C LYS A 348 -16.07 -24.64 19.95
N ALA A 349 -15.00 -24.02 20.44
CA ALA A 349 -14.05 -23.26 19.66
C ALA A 349 -12.71 -23.99 19.58
N THR A 350 -12.13 -24.05 18.40
CA THR A 350 -10.85 -24.73 18.16
C THR A 350 -9.93 -23.81 17.36
N THR A 351 -8.72 -23.59 17.86
CA THR A 351 -7.65 -22.98 17.06
C THR A 351 -7.23 -23.95 15.97
N VAL A 352 -7.14 -23.46 14.74
CA VAL A 352 -6.80 -24.28 13.59
C VAL A 352 -5.69 -23.63 12.78
N THR A 353 -4.82 -24.47 12.25
CA THR A 353 -3.85 -24.12 11.22
C THR A 353 -3.72 -25.30 10.27
N THR A 354 -3.79 -25.05 8.96
CA THR A 354 -3.57 -26.10 7.94
C THR A 354 -2.09 -26.37 7.73
N ARG A 355 -1.24 -25.36 7.95
CA ARG A 355 0.23 -25.45 7.83
C ARG A 355 0.89 -24.84 9.06
N GLY A 356 0.83 -25.55 10.18
CA GLY A 356 1.28 -25.07 11.49
C GLY A 356 2.74 -24.61 11.58
N LEU A 357 3.56 -25.03 10.63
CA LEU A 357 4.95 -24.63 10.50
C LEU A 357 5.12 -23.20 9.97
N CYS A 358 4.20 -22.75 9.12
CA CYS A 358 4.27 -21.43 8.48
C CYS A 358 3.21 -20.47 9.01
N TYR A 359 2.08 -20.99 9.46
CA TYR A 359 0.99 -20.19 10.02
C TYR A 359 0.69 -20.68 11.43
N THR A 360 0.93 -19.80 12.40
CA THR A 360 0.74 -20.12 13.82
C THR A 360 -0.45 -19.33 14.36
N VAL A 361 -1.13 -19.92 15.33
CA VAL A 361 -2.20 -19.28 16.10
C VAL A 361 -1.83 -19.46 17.57
N ASP A 362 -1.87 -18.38 18.32
CA ASP A 362 -1.55 -18.38 19.75
C ASP A 362 -2.46 -17.39 20.50
N GLY A 363 -2.54 -17.51 21.82
CA GLY A 363 -3.27 -16.59 22.69
C GLY A 363 -4.79 -16.75 22.71
N PHE A 364 -5.35 -17.80 22.11
CA PHE A 364 -6.78 -18.08 22.19
C PHE A 364 -7.17 -18.51 23.62
N GLY A 365 -8.20 -17.88 24.18
CA GLY A 365 -8.71 -18.18 25.53
C GLY A 365 -8.06 -17.39 26.68
N VAL A 366 -7.06 -16.54 26.42
CA VAL A 366 -6.43 -15.71 27.48
C VAL A 366 -7.29 -14.49 27.79
N LEU A 367 -8.26 -14.64 28.70
CA LEU A 367 -8.84 -13.54 29.48
C LEU A 367 -8.03 -13.35 30.76
N LYS A 368 -6.80 -12.83 30.65
CA LYS A 368 -6.16 -12.14 31.78
C LYS A 368 -5.99 -10.69 31.39
N MET A 369 -6.93 -9.86 31.81
CA MET A 369 -6.66 -8.43 31.98
C MET A 369 -5.50 -8.35 32.97
N ALA A 370 -4.30 -8.05 32.47
CA ALA A 370 -3.11 -7.89 33.31
C ALA A 370 -3.23 -6.57 34.08
N ASN A 371 -3.86 -6.64 35.26
CA ASN A 371 -3.58 -5.77 36.37
C ASN A 371 -2.65 -6.52 37.33
N ASN A 372 -1.43 -5.99 37.47
CA ASN A 372 -0.43 -6.16 38.54
C ASN A 372 0.05 -7.58 38.96
N HIS A 373 1.39 -7.66 39.07
CA HIS A 373 2.26 -8.55 39.87
C HIS A 373 1.72 -9.91 40.35
N THR A 374 2.41 -11.00 40.03
CA THR A 374 3.59 -11.55 40.75
C THR A 374 4.16 -12.74 39.97
N ASP A 375 5.44 -13.04 40.23
CA ASP A 375 6.18 -14.21 39.81
C ASP A 375 5.43 -15.54 40.06
N ASP A 376 5.62 -16.52 39.17
CA ASP A 376 6.17 -17.84 39.53
C ASP A 376 6.35 -18.72 38.28
N ASP A 377 7.50 -19.39 38.28
CA ASP A 377 7.89 -20.48 37.40
C ASP A 377 6.84 -21.60 37.36
N ASP A 378 6.68 -22.27 36.21
CA ASP A 378 6.84 -23.72 36.18
C ASP A 378 6.95 -24.32 34.77
N ASN A 379 7.88 -25.27 34.69
CA ASN A 379 8.16 -26.20 33.60
C ASN A 379 6.95 -27.06 33.25
N GLU A 380 6.70 -27.29 31.95
CA GLU A 380 6.30 -28.63 31.51
C GLU A 380 6.77 -28.95 30.07
N LYS A 381 7.68 -29.93 30.00
CA LYS A 381 8.05 -30.65 28.79
C LYS A 381 6.98 -31.70 28.49
N THR A 382 6.67 -31.92 27.22
CA THR A 382 6.81 -33.20 26.46
C THR A 382 5.79 -33.30 25.31
N GLY A 383 6.22 -33.92 24.19
CA GLY A 383 5.31 -34.34 23.12
C GLY A 383 5.99 -34.56 21.76
N ASN A 384 6.87 -35.57 21.68
CA ASN A 384 7.57 -35.98 20.46
C ASN A 384 6.61 -36.78 19.55
N ALA A 385 6.49 -36.43 18.26
CA ALA A 385 5.75 -37.22 17.27
C ALA A 385 6.65 -37.59 16.08
N ASN A 386 6.83 -38.89 15.87
CA ASN A 386 7.51 -39.54 14.75
C ASN A 386 7.06 -38.97 13.39
N THR A 387 8.01 -38.56 12.55
CA THR A 387 7.79 -38.28 11.12
C THR A 387 8.62 -39.22 10.24
N ASP A 388 7.93 -39.90 9.33
CA ASP A 388 8.42 -40.74 8.24
C ASP A 388 9.49 -40.01 7.38
N PRO A 389 10.65 -40.61 7.05
CA PRO A 389 11.76 -39.94 6.37
C PRO A 389 11.54 -39.50 4.90
N ARG A 390 10.32 -39.65 4.35
CA ARG A 390 10.05 -39.41 2.91
C ARG A 390 9.25 -38.15 2.56
N VAL A 391 9.05 -37.23 3.50
CA VAL A 391 8.36 -35.95 3.25
C VAL A 391 9.32 -34.78 3.49
N VAL A 392 9.66 -34.04 2.44
CA VAL A 392 10.44 -32.80 2.55
C VAL A 392 9.56 -31.73 3.21
N PRO A 393 9.99 -31.09 4.32
CA PRO A 393 9.18 -30.10 5.00
C PRO A 393 9.01 -28.84 4.15
N ALA A 394 7.82 -28.24 4.27
CA ALA A 394 7.49 -26.96 3.67
C ALA A 394 8.48 -25.85 4.08
N LYS A 395 8.92 -25.05 3.12
CA LYS A 395 9.67 -23.81 3.40
C LYS A 395 8.70 -22.69 3.73
N CYS A 396 8.93 -22.00 4.85
CA CYS A 396 8.11 -20.88 5.25
C CYS A 396 8.69 -19.55 4.71
N PRO A 397 7.84 -18.53 4.48
CA PRO A 397 8.20 -17.31 3.73
C PRO A 397 9.33 -16.45 4.33
N PHE A 398 9.77 -16.75 5.56
CA PHE A 398 10.86 -16.03 6.27
C PHE A 398 12.12 -16.89 6.51
N GLY A 399 12.27 -18.03 5.83
CA GLY A 399 13.47 -18.88 5.97
C GLY A 399 13.50 -19.78 7.21
N TYR A 400 12.33 -20.03 7.81
CA TYR A 400 12.19 -20.94 8.95
C TYR A 400 11.86 -22.37 8.47
N ASP A 401 12.42 -23.37 9.14
CA ASP A 401 12.11 -24.78 8.91
C ASP A 401 10.94 -25.27 9.77
N SER A 402 10.55 -26.53 9.57
CA SER A 402 9.49 -27.21 10.30
C SER A 402 9.68 -27.29 11.82
N ASN A 403 10.83 -26.88 12.35
CA ASN A 403 11.12 -26.91 13.77
C ASN A 403 11.27 -25.50 14.37
N ASN A 404 10.76 -24.48 13.67
CA ASN A 404 10.77 -23.08 14.13
C ASN A 404 12.18 -22.54 14.40
N THR A 405 13.22 -23.19 13.85
CA THR A 405 14.59 -22.72 13.92
C THR A 405 14.89 -21.83 12.73
N PHE A 406 15.44 -20.64 12.98
CA PHE A 406 16.01 -19.81 11.93
C PHE A 406 17.25 -20.53 11.42
N LYS A 407 17.11 -21.23 10.30
CA LYS A 407 18.23 -21.87 9.62
C LYS A 407 18.59 -21.03 8.40
N LEU A 408 19.78 -20.45 8.40
CA LEU A 408 20.56 -20.34 7.17
C LEU A 408 20.98 -21.77 6.78
N GLY A 409 20.03 -22.54 6.24
CA GLY A 409 20.22 -23.89 5.72
C GLY A 409 20.23 -23.86 4.19
N PRO A 410 20.98 -24.77 3.55
CA PRO A 410 21.66 -24.52 2.28
C PRO A 410 20.69 -24.37 1.11
N LEU A 411 21.11 -23.54 0.15
CA LEU A 411 20.66 -23.48 -1.25
C LEU A 411 19.65 -24.56 -1.66
N SER A 412 18.41 -24.16 -1.90
CA SER A 412 17.61 -24.82 -2.94
C SER A 412 17.00 -23.76 -3.85
N CYS A 413 17.85 -23.16 -4.67
CA CYS A 413 17.50 -22.92 -6.06
C CYS A 413 18.37 -23.89 -6.86
N VAL A 414 17.97 -25.16 -6.87
CA VAL A 414 18.44 -26.12 -7.88
C VAL A 414 17.46 -25.91 -9.04
N ASP A 415 17.83 -24.99 -9.93
CA ASP A 415 17.46 -24.92 -11.36
C ASP A 415 17.75 -23.50 -11.85
N CYS A 416 18.63 -23.37 -12.84
CA CYS A 416 18.82 -22.12 -13.56
C CYS A 416 17.50 -21.80 -14.32
N PRO A 417 16.77 -20.72 -13.98
CA PRO A 417 15.42 -20.46 -14.49
C PRO A 417 15.37 -20.08 -15.99
N LEU A 418 16.49 -20.16 -16.71
CA LEU A 418 16.60 -19.89 -18.15
C LEU A 418 16.94 -21.12 -19.00
N CYS A 419 17.55 -22.19 -18.46
CA CYS A 419 17.94 -23.35 -19.29
C CYS A 419 17.94 -24.74 -18.61
N GLY A 420 17.74 -24.85 -17.30
CA GLY A 420 17.51 -26.15 -16.63
C GLY A 420 18.69 -27.13 -16.61
N ALA A 421 19.94 -26.67 -16.57
CA ALA A 421 21.11 -27.53 -16.38
C ALA A 421 21.69 -27.42 -14.95
N ASP A 422 22.21 -28.55 -14.44
CA ASP A 422 22.76 -28.70 -13.08
C ASP A 422 24.09 -27.95 -12.89
N ILE A 423 24.17 -27.08 -11.86
CA ILE A 423 25.37 -26.32 -11.51
C ILE A 423 26.09 -27.00 -10.34
N GLN A 424 27.34 -27.43 -10.54
CA GLN A 424 28.15 -28.17 -9.55
C GLN A 424 29.05 -27.29 -8.66
N GLY A 425 29.04 -25.96 -8.82
CA GLY A 425 29.81 -25.03 -7.99
C GLY A 425 29.68 -23.57 -8.47
N ILE A 426 29.98 -22.61 -7.60
CA ILE A 426 29.97 -21.18 -7.92
C ILE A 426 31.37 -20.62 -7.62
N GLU A 427 32.08 -20.25 -8.68
CA GLU A 427 33.23 -19.33 -8.64
C GLU A 427 32.78 -17.99 -9.25
N PRO A 428 33.41 -16.84 -8.88
CA PRO A 428 33.08 -15.56 -9.49
C PRO A 428 33.40 -15.64 -10.97
N ASP A 429 32.35 -15.62 -11.79
CA ASP A 429 32.45 -15.64 -13.23
C ASP A 429 32.12 -14.24 -13.76
N ASP A 430 33.18 -13.48 -14.03
CA ASP A 430 33.10 -12.13 -14.58
C ASP A 430 32.39 -12.13 -15.96
N GLU A 431 32.30 -13.27 -16.66
CA GLU A 431 31.52 -13.42 -17.89
C GLU A 431 30.01 -13.55 -17.64
N LEU A 432 29.57 -14.03 -16.46
CA LEU A 432 28.16 -14.19 -16.09
C LEU A 432 27.50 -12.86 -15.72
N GLN A 433 28.24 -11.97 -15.06
CA GLN A 433 27.79 -10.59 -14.84
C GLN A 433 27.64 -9.87 -16.19
N GLY A 434 28.59 -10.09 -17.10
CA GLY A 434 28.47 -9.66 -18.49
C GLY A 434 27.30 -10.33 -19.25
N LEU A 435 26.82 -11.51 -18.85
CA LEU A 435 25.67 -12.19 -19.47
C LEU A 435 24.32 -11.63 -18.98
N VAL A 436 24.23 -11.23 -17.70
CA VAL A 436 23.08 -10.51 -17.14
C VAL A 436 22.97 -9.11 -17.76
N ASP A 437 24.11 -8.43 -17.92
CA ASP A 437 24.17 -7.13 -18.60
C ASP A 437 23.81 -7.26 -20.09
N ARG A 438 24.29 -8.32 -20.78
CA ARG A 438 23.87 -8.66 -22.16
C ARG A 438 22.41 -9.09 -22.29
N PHE A 439 21.81 -9.68 -21.26
CA PHE A 439 20.40 -10.09 -21.26
C PHE A 439 19.46 -8.88 -21.12
N ILE A 440 19.85 -7.89 -20.31
CA ILE A 440 19.17 -6.61 -20.17
C ILE A 440 19.36 -5.76 -21.45
N ASP A 441 20.56 -5.72 -22.04
CA ASP A 441 20.82 -5.08 -23.35
C ASP A 441 20.09 -5.80 -24.50
N GLY A 442 19.92 -7.13 -24.40
CA GLY A 442 19.20 -7.96 -25.37
C GLY A 442 17.67 -7.77 -25.36
N HIS A 443 17.07 -7.53 -24.19
CA HIS A 443 15.63 -7.21 -24.09
C HIS A 443 15.31 -5.76 -24.51
N ALA A 444 16.31 -4.87 -24.51
CA ALA A 444 16.19 -3.51 -25.06
C ALA A 444 16.17 -3.48 -26.60
N ARG A 445 16.62 -4.54 -27.31
CA ARG A 445 16.76 -4.55 -28.78
C ARG A 445 15.76 -5.39 -29.58
N ILE A 446 14.95 -6.25 -28.97
CA ILE A 446 14.18 -7.24 -29.75
C ILE A 446 12.72 -6.83 -29.95
N LYS A 447 12.46 -6.17 -31.09
CA LYS A 447 11.16 -6.18 -31.75
C LYS A 447 10.96 -7.55 -32.40
N ARG A 448 9.90 -8.29 -32.08
CA ARG A 448 9.46 -9.42 -32.93
C ARG A 448 8.49 -8.91 -33.98
N SER A 449 8.91 -9.13 -35.22
CA SER A 449 8.19 -8.92 -36.46
C SER A 449 6.85 -9.67 -36.48
N HIS A 450 5.85 -9.01 -37.05
CA HIS A 450 4.60 -9.62 -37.48
C HIS A 450 4.83 -10.67 -38.56
N ALA A 451 4.07 -11.75 -38.51
CA ALA A 451 3.82 -12.61 -39.66
C ALA A 451 2.73 -11.99 -40.53
N ALA A 452 3.06 -11.68 -41.80
CA ALA A 452 2.36 -12.14 -43.00
C ALA A 452 2.81 -11.34 -44.25
N GLY A 453 3.30 -12.06 -45.27
CA GLY A 453 3.03 -11.78 -46.68
C GLY A 453 3.90 -10.76 -47.43
N ASP A 454 4.85 -11.32 -48.18
CA ASP A 454 5.31 -10.97 -49.55
C ASP A 454 5.88 -9.59 -49.90
N GLY A 455 7.08 -9.61 -50.50
CA GLY A 455 7.57 -8.56 -51.41
C GLY A 455 9.03 -8.17 -51.23
N GLU A 456 9.84 -8.40 -52.27
CA GLU A 456 11.30 -8.24 -52.34
C GLU A 456 11.85 -6.79 -52.23
N ALA A 457 13.14 -6.75 -51.85
CA ALA A 457 14.22 -5.84 -52.28
C ALA A 457 14.34 -4.40 -51.73
N ALA A 458 15.21 -4.30 -50.71
CA ALA A 458 16.42 -3.45 -50.63
C ALA A 458 16.35 -1.90 -50.61
N SER A 459 16.83 -1.38 -49.45
CA SER A 459 17.72 -0.21 -49.26
C SER A 459 17.18 1.19 -49.58
N ASP A 460 16.82 1.98 -48.56
CA ASP A 460 17.71 3.01 -47.95
C ASP A 460 17.01 3.71 -46.75
N LYS A 461 17.84 4.09 -45.77
CA LYS A 461 17.62 4.84 -44.52
C LYS A 461 16.21 5.33 -44.15
N THR A 462 15.66 4.77 -43.07
CA THR A 462 14.70 5.49 -42.22
C THR A 462 15.18 5.50 -40.77
N LYS A 463 15.53 6.70 -40.32
CA LYS A 463 15.88 7.10 -38.96
C LYS A 463 14.69 6.79 -38.05
N VAL A 464 14.81 5.81 -37.15
CA VAL A 464 13.80 5.55 -36.11
C VAL A 464 14.20 6.34 -34.86
N ILE A 465 13.37 7.33 -34.52
CA ILE A 465 13.55 8.22 -33.37
C ILE A 465 13.08 7.48 -32.12
N TYR A 466 14.00 7.22 -31.18
CA TYR A 466 13.77 6.58 -29.88
C TYR A 466 13.59 7.62 -28.77
N GLU A 467 12.54 8.46 -28.82
CA GLU A 467 12.43 9.58 -27.85
C GLU A 467 11.55 9.35 -26.62
N HIS A 468 10.89 8.20 -26.44
CA HIS A 468 9.89 8.09 -25.37
C HIS A 468 9.95 6.85 -24.44
N VAL A 469 10.90 5.93 -24.58
CA VAL A 469 10.92 4.67 -23.78
C VAL A 469 11.82 4.77 -22.52
N SER A 470 12.80 5.67 -22.49
CA SER A 470 13.81 5.68 -21.42
C SER A 470 13.33 6.29 -20.10
N MET A 471 12.53 7.36 -20.16
CA MET A 471 11.98 8.00 -18.95
C MET A 471 11.01 7.09 -18.18
N GLU A 472 10.25 6.22 -18.88
CA GLU A 472 9.35 5.26 -18.23
C GLU A 472 10.13 4.15 -17.50
N ARG A 473 11.24 3.68 -18.09
CA ARG A 473 12.12 2.67 -17.48
C ARG A 473 12.84 3.22 -16.25
N GLY A 474 13.40 4.43 -16.34
CA GLY A 474 14.07 5.08 -15.21
C GLY A 474 13.12 5.28 -14.02
N ALA A 475 11.91 5.80 -14.27
CA ALA A 475 10.88 5.98 -13.25
C ALA A 475 10.47 4.64 -12.60
N PHE A 476 10.32 3.57 -13.39
CA PHE A 476 10.03 2.23 -12.88
C PHE A 476 11.15 1.71 -11.96
N LEU A 477 12.41 1.83 -12.38
CA LEU A 477 13.56 1.38 -11.60
C LEU A 477 13.67 2.10 -10.25
N VAL A 478 13.49 3.42 -10.24
CA VAL A 478 13.48 4.23 -9.01
C VAL A 478 12.33 3.81 -8.10
N GLN A 479 11.11 3.60 -8.63
CA GLN A 479 9.98 3.15 -7.82
C GLN A 479 10.23 1.78 -7.17
N GLN A 480 10.79 0.83 -7.92
CA GLN A 480 11.14 -0.49 -7.39
C GLN A 480 12.29 -0.42 -6.37
N ALA A 481 13.28 0.44 -6.61
CA ALA A 481 14.34 0.68 -5.65
C ALA A 481 13.82 1.26 -4.33
N MET A 482 12.91 2.23 -4.39
CA MET A 482 12.32 2.82 -3.18
C MET A 482 11.46 1.82 -2.41
N ARG A 483 10.79 0.87 -3.09
CA ARG A 483 10.09 -0.25 -2.44
C ARG A 483 11.07 -1.19 -1.75
N ALA A 484 12.16 -1.55 -2.43
CA ALA A 484 13.21 -2.39 -1.86
C ALA A 484 13.89 -1.72 -0.65
N PHE A 485 14.17 -0.41 -0.74
CA PHE A 485 14.76 0.38 0.34
C PHE A 485 13.85 0.42 1.58
N ARG A 486 12.54 0.68 1.41
CA ARG A 486 11.56 0.66 2.51
C ARG A 486 11.39 -0.72 3.14
N ALA A 487 11.57 -1.78 2.33
CA ALA A 487 11.56 -3.16 2.79
C ALA A 487 12.90 -3.61 3.43
N GLN A 488 13.84 -2.69 3.66
CA GLN A 488 15.19 -2.98 4.17
C GLN A 488 16.02 -3.93 3.27
N ASN A 489 15.63 -4.10 2.02
CA ASN A 489 16.40 -4.84 1.02
C ASN A 489 17.31 -3.86 0.25
N ILE A 490 18.34 -3.39 0.96
CA ILE A 490 19.17 -2.27 0.50
C ILE A 490 20.04 -2.65 -0.71
N GLU A 491 20.53 -3.90 -0.79
CA GLU A 491 21.31 -4.39 -1.94
C GLU A 491 20.47 -4.38 -3.23
N SER A 492 19.22 -4.81 -3.13
CA SER A 492 18.31 -4.82 -4.28
C SER A 492 17.90 -3.39 -4.68
N ALA A 493 17.80 -2.48 -3.70
CA ALA A 493 17.61 -1.05 -3.99
C ALA A 493 18.84 -0.47 -4.73
N LYS A 494 20.05 -0.74 -4.21
CA LYS A 494 21.33 -0.32 -4.79
C LYS A 494 21.47 -0.79 -6.24
N SER A 495 21.29 -2.08 -6.50
CA SER A 495 21.39 -2.65 -7.86
C SER A 495 20.46 -1.96 -8.87
N ARG A 496 19.21 -1.69 -8.49
CA ARG A 496 18.24 -1.03 -9.40
C ARG A 496 18.56 0.44 -9.64
N LEU A 497 19.00 1.15 -8.60
CA LEU A 497 19.44 2.53 -8.76
C LEU A 497 20.74 2.62 -9.58
N SER A 498 21.64 1.63 -9.47
CA SER A 498 22.85 1.56 -10.30
C SER A 498 22.49 1.41 -11.77
N MET A 499 21.57 0.50 -12.11
CA MET A 499 21.07 0.38 -13.49
C MET A 499 20.43 1.68 -14.00
N CYS A 500 19.60 2.32 -13.16
CA CYS A 500 18.98 3.59 -13.52
C CYS A 500 20.01 4.70 -13.73
N ALA A 501 21.06 4.77 -12.89
CA ALA A 501 22.13 5.75 -13.02
C ALA A 501 22.93 5.53 -14.30
N GLU A 502 23.26 4.27 -14.65
CA GLU A 502 23.93 3.96 -15.91
C GLU A 502 23.08 4.31 -17.13
N ASP A 503 21.79 3.95 -17.15
CA ASP A 503 20.86 4.29 -18.24
C ASP A 503 20.87 5.83 -18.47
N ILE A 504 20.78 6.63 -17.39
CA ILE A 504 20.81 8.09 -17.48
C ILE A 504 22.19 8.62 -17.93
N ARG A 505 23.30 8.03 -17.45
CA ARG A 505 24.66 8.40 -17.88
C ARG A 505 24.86 8.15 -19.37
N GLU A 506 24.33 7.05 -19.91
CA GLU A 506 24.41 6.76 -21.34
C GLU A 506 23.62 7.78 -22.17
N GLU A 507 22.42 8.16 -21.72
CA GLU A 507 21.63 9.20 -22.38
C GLU A 507 22.35 10.55 -22.39
N LEU A 508 22.98 10.93 -21.28
CA LEU A 508 23.75 12.17 -21.18
C LEU A 508 24.95 12.21 -22.14
N LYS A 509 25.57 11.06 -22.48
CA LYS A 509 26.63 10.99 -23.50
C LYS A 509 26.10 11.26 -24.91
N SER A 510 24.82 10.99 -25.18
CA SER A 510 24.19 11.17 -26.50
C SER A 510 23.56 12.54 -26.72
N LYS A 511 23.21 13.23 -25.61
CA LYS A 511 22.57 14.54 -25.58
C LYS A 511 23.32 15.41 -24.55
N GLU A 512 24.48 15.94 -24.94
CA GLU A 512 25.22 16.93 -24.12
C GLU A 512 24.27 18.11 -23.83
N ASP A 513 24.17 18.51 -22.56
CA ASP A 513 23.31 19.59 -22.03
C ASP A 513 21.80 19.31 -21.88
N ASN A 514 21.42 18.14 -21.35
CA ASN A 514 20.07 17.97 -20.79
C ASN A 514 20.01 18.22 -19.27
N GLN A 515 19.54 19.42 -18.89
CA GLN A 515 19.38 19.82 -17.49
C GLN A 515 18.46 18.89 -16.68
N GLU A 516 17.44 18.33 -17.31
CA GLU A 516 16.50 17.40 -16.66
C GLU A 516 17.18 16.07 -16.32
N LEU A 517 17.95 15.50 -17.25
CA LEU A 517 18.67 14.25 -17.02
C LEU A 517 19.78 14.43 -15.97
N CYS A 518 20.45 15.59 -15.95
CA CYS A 518 21.41 15.92 -14.89
C CYS A 518 20.75 16.00 -13.50
N SER A 519 19.54 16.56 -13.41
CA SER A 519 18.75 16.60 -12.17
C SER A 519 18.38 15.19 -11.71
N GLN A 520 17.84 14.38 -12.61
CA GLN A 520 17.45 12.99 -12.35
C GLN A 520 18.63 12.12 -11.92
N LEU A 521 19.76 12.22 -12.62
CA LEU A 521 20.99 11.50 -12.24
C LEU A 521 21.45 11.93 -10.85
N GLY A 522 21.47 13.23 -10.56
CA GLY A 522 21.82 13.77 -9.25
C GLY A 522 20.95 13.18 -8.13
N ALA A 523 19.64 13.06 -8.34
CA ALA A 523 18.72 12.46 -7.38
C ALA A 523 18.97 10.95 -7.19
N VAL A 524 19.13 10.19 -8.28
CA VAL A 524 19.38 8.73 -8.24
C VAL A 524 20.71 8.42 -7.53
N LEU A 525 21.76 9.21 -7.80
CA LEU A 525 23.05 9.09 -7.11
C LEU A 525 22.93 9.40 -5.62
N GLY A 526 22.12 10.38 -5.23
CA GLY A 526 21.81 10.64 -3.82
C GLY A 526 21.15 9.44 -3.13
N MET A 527 20.25 8.74 -3.82
CA MET A 527 19.63 7.52 -3.30
C MET A 527 20.61 6.33 -3.24
N LEU A 528 21.54 6.23 -4.18
CA LEU A 528 22.65 5.26 -4.12
C LEU A 528 23.55 5.49 -2.91
N GLY A 529 23.88 6.75 -2.64
CA GLY A 529 24.61 7.14 -1.43
C GLY A 529 23.86 6.72 -0.16
N ASP A 530 22.54 6.91 -0.11
CA ASP A 530 21.71 6.45 1.02
C ASP A 530 21.71 4.93 1.20
N CYS A 531 21.75 4.17 0.11
CA CYS A 531 21.88 2.72 0.13
C CYS A 531 23.24 2.29 0.70
N CYS A 532 24.35 2.84 0.18
CA CYS A 532 25.69 2.54 0.66
C CYS A 532 25.86 2.90 2.14
N ARG A 533 25.36 4.07 2.56
CA ARG A 533 25.36 4.49 3.98
C ARG A 533 24.62 3.49 4.86
N THR A 534 23.45 3.01 4.43
CA THR A 534 22.65 2.04 5.21
C THR A 534 23.32 0.67 5.29
N LEU A 535 24.09 0.29 4.26
CA LEU A 535 24.91 -0.92 4.22
C LEU A 535 26.21 -0.80 5.05
N GLY A 536 26.51 0.38 5.60
CA GLY A 536 27.77 0.64 6.32
C GLY A 536 28.97 0.90 5.41
N ASP A 537 28.76 1.06 4.10
CA ASP A 537 29.78 1.38 3.11
C ASP A 537 29.91 2.91 2.96
N ALA A 538 30.55 3.53 3.95
CA ALA A 538 30.76 4.97 3.98
C ALA A 538 31.61 5.50 2.80
N PRO A 539 32.70 4.84 2.37
CA PRO A 539 33.49 5.30 1.21
C PRO A 539 32.67 5.40 -0.08
N SER A 540 31.91 4.35 -0.43
CA SER A 540 31.07 4.40 -1.63
C SER A 540 29.93 5.41 -1.50
N ALA A 541 29.40 5.61 -0.29
CA ALA A 541 28.38 6.63 -0.04
C ALA A 541 28.91 8.04 -0.34
N ILE A 542 30.12 8.35 0.13
CA ILE A 542 30.78 9.64 -0.15
C ILE A 542 30.94 9.82 -1.67
N THR A 543 31.48 8.83 -2.37
CA THR A 543 31.65 8.91 -3.84
C THR A 543 30.35 9.22 -4.57
N TYR A 544 29.26 8.52 -4.24
CA TYR A 544 27.96 8.78 -4.89
C TYR A 544 27.36 10.15 -4.54
N TYR A 545 27.49 10.61 -3.29
CA TYR A 545 27.02 11.94 -2.91
C TYR A 545 27.87 13.05 -3.55
N GLU A 546 29.18 12.85 -3.72
CA GLU A 546 30.05 13.81 -4.41
C GLU A 546 29.70 13.92 -5.88
N GLU A 547 29.49 12.78 -6.54
CA GLU A 547 29.05 12.74 -7.94
C GLU A 547 27.67 13.40 -8.09
N SER A 548 26.74 13.10 -7.19
CA SER A 548 25.43 13.78 -7.10
C SER A 548 25.59 15.30 -7.00
N ALA A 549 26.44 15.77 -6.09
CA ALA A 549 26.70 17.19 -5.90
C ALA A 549 27.35 17.84 -7.13
N GLU A 550 28.23 17.13 -7.84
CA GLU A 550 28.87 17.61 -9.06
C GLU A 550 27.83 17.86 -10.17
N PHE A 551 26.96 16.90 -10.45
CA PHE A 551 25.91 17.04 -11.47
C PHE A 551 24.91 18.13 -11.11
N LEU A 552 24.44 18.17 -9.86
CA LEU A 552 23.50 19.18 -9.39
C LEU A 552 24.11 20.60 -9.38
N SER A 553 25.42 20.73 -9.17
CA SER A 553 26.10 22.04 -9.17
C SER A 553 26.18 22.71 -10.54
N LYS A 554 26.06 21.93 -11.63
CA LYS A 554 26.07 22.40 -13.02
C LYS A 554 24.72 23.00 -13.45
N LEU A 555 23.66 22.78 -12.66
CA LEU A 555 22.31 23.25 -12.96
C LEU A 555 22.08 24.70 -12.50
N PRO A 556 21.16 25.44 -13.15
CA PRO A 556 20.82 26.79 -12.72
C PRO A 556 20.26 26.78 -11.29
N LYS A 557 20.89 27.53 -10.37
CA LYS A 557 20.53 27.60 -8.95
C LYS A 557 19.24 28.37 -8.64
N LYS A 558 18.34 28.52 -9.64
CA LYS A 558 17.05 29.23 -9.51
C LYS A 558 15.94 28.37 -8.91
N ASP A 559 16.11 27.05 -8.93
CA ASP A 559 15.12 26.12 -8.40
C ASP A 559 15.42 25.80 -6.92
N LEU A 560 14.42 26.04 -6.07
CA LEU A 560 14.50 25.79 -4.63
C LEU A 560 14.70 24.31 -4.31
N GLU A 561 14.14 23.40 -5.12
CA GLU A 561 14.27 21.95 -4.90
C GLU A 561 15.70 21.47 -5.22
N LEU A 562 16.34 22.02 -6.25
CA LEU A 562 17.74 21.74 -6.60
C LEU A 562 18.69 22.24 -5.51
N VAL A 563 18.49 23.47 -5.03
CA VAL A 563 19.28 24.04 -3.92
C VAL A 563 19.16 23.17 -2.67
N HIS A 564 17.95 22.72 -2.34
CA HIS A 564 17.72 21.83 -1.21
C HIS A 564 18.45 20.50 -1.38
N THR A 565 18.26 19.82 -2.51
CA THR A 565 18.84 18.49 -2.80
C THR A 565 20.37 18.52 -2.80
N LEU A 566 20.99 19.50 -3.47
CA LEU A 566 22.44 19.69 -3.48
C LEU A 566 22.99 19.92 -2.06
N SER A 567 22.32 20.76 -1.27
CA SER A 567 22.73 21.03 0.11
C SER A 567 22.60 19.79 1.00
N VAL A 568 21.58 18.96 0.79
CA VAL A 568 21.38 17.72 1.53
C VAL A 568 22.49 16.72 1.21
N SER A 569 22.87 16.54 -0.06
CA SER A 569 24.00 15.66 -0.43
C SER A 569 25.30 16.12 0.23
N LEU A 570 25.62 17.41 0.18
CA LEU A 570 26.81 17.98 0.85
C LEU A 570 26.78 17.78 2.37
N ASN A 571 25.61 17.98 3.00
CA ASN A 571 25.45 17.76 4.43
C ASN A 571 25.63 16.28 4.81
N LYS A 572 25.15 15.34 3.99
CA LYS A 572 25.31 13.90 4.24
C LYS A 572 26.78 13.47 4.17
N ILE A 573 27.56 14.04 3.24
CA ILE A 573 29.02 13.83 3.21
C ILE A 573 29.66 14.41 4.47
N GLY A 574 29.30 15.64 4.84
CA GLY A 574 29.79 16.27 6.07
C GLY A 574 29.51 15.46 7.33
N ASP A 575 28.30 14.90 7.44
CA ASP A 575 27.91 14.02 8.55
C ASP A 575 28.76 12.73 8.58
N LEU A 576 29.01 12.12 7.41
CA LEU A 576 29.87 10.94 7.31
C LEU A 576 31.32 11.23 7.74
N CYS A 577 31.91 12.33 7.27
CA CYS A 577 33.24 12.76 7.68
C CYS A 577 33.31 13.10 9.18
N TYR A 578 32.25 13.72 9.72
CA TYR A 578 32.18 14.07 11.13
C TYR A 578 32.22 12.84 12.03
N TYR A 579 31.40 11.82 11.71
CA TYR A 579 31.40 10.56 12.46
C TYR A 579 32.66 9.72 12.27
N ASP A 580 33.37 9.88 11.15
CA ASP A 580 34.69 9.28 10.92
C ASP A 580 35.82 10.02 11.67
N GLY A 581 35.52 11.18 12.25
CA GLY A 581 36.49 12.02 12.97
C GLY A 581 37.32 12.94 12.06
N ASP A 582 37.09 12.93 10.75
CA ASP A 582 37.68 13.90 9.82
C ASP A 582 36.91 15.24 9.86
N LEU A 583 37.12 15.96 10.96
CA LEU A 583 36.48 17.25 11.23
C LEU A 583 36.87 18.32 10.20
N HIS A 584 38.06 18.25 9.59
CA HIS A 584 38.48 19.21 8.57
C HIS A 584 37.67 19.03 7.27
N SER A 585 37.50 17.79 6.81
CA SER A 585 36.63 17.51 5.66
C SER A 585 35.18 17.82 5.97
N ALA A 586 34.68 17.42 7.15
CA ALA A 586 33.31 17.71 7.58
C ALA A 586 33.00 19.22 7.52
N ARG A 587 33.91 20.05 8.07
CA ARG A 587 33.81 21.51 8.01
C ARG A 587 33.76 22.03 6.58
N SER A 588 34.61 21.50 5.69
CA SER A 588 34.65 21.90 4.27
C SER A 588 33.31 21.65 3.58
N TYR A 589 32.72 20.45 3.74
CA TYR A 589 31.43 20.13 3.12
C TYR A 589 30.26 20.92 3.73
N TYR A 590 30.22 21.11 5.05
CA TYR A 590 29.20 21.96 5.67
C TYR A 590 29.31 23.42 5.22
N ALA A 591 30.53 23.96 5.08
CA ALA A 591 30.75 25.30 4.56
C ALA A 591 30.28 25.45 3.10
N ARG A 592 30.53 24.44 2.25
CA ARG A 592 30.01 24.40 0.86
C ARG A 592 28.49 24.37 0.82
N SER A 593 27.85 23.56 1.67
CA SER A 593 26.39 23.50 1.81
C SER A 593 25.80 24.84 2.25
N LEU A 594 26.44 25.50 3.23
CA LEU A 594 26.04 26.83 3.69
C LEU A 594 26.14 27.88 2.57
N ASP A 595 27.21 27.86 1.78
CA ASP A 595 27.41 28.80 0.66
C ASP A 595 26.33 28.65 -0.43
N VAL A 596 25.93 27.41 -0.75
CA VAL A 596 24.83 27.12 -1.68
C VAL A 596 23.52 27.75 -1.17
N ARG A 597 23.18 27.56 0.10
CA ARG A 597 21.94 28.10 0.69
C ARG A 597 21.96 29.63 0.81
N ARG A 598 23.10 30.21 1.22
CA ARG A 598 23.28 31.68 1.28
C ARG A 598 23.15 32.34 -0.09
N SER A 599 23.72 31.72 -1.12
CA SER A 599 23.62 32.23 -2.50
C SER A 599 22.18 32.22 -2.99
N ALA A 600 21.42 31.14 -2.73
CA ALA A 600 20.02 31.05 -3.11
C ALA A 600 19.13 32.10 -2.41
N VAL A 601 19.39 32.39 -1.13
CA VAL A 601 18.66 33.44 -0.37
C VAL A 601 18.98 34.86 -0.85
N LYS A 602 20.14 35.08 -1.49
CA LYS A 602 20.48 36.38 -2.11
C LYS A 602 19.80 36.58 -3.46
N GLU A 603 19.61 35.50 -4.23
CA GLU A 603 19.04 35.53 -5.58
C GLU A 603 17.49 35.52 -5.58
N HIS A 604 16.87 34.94 -4.55
CA HIS A 604 15.42 34.90 -4.36
C HIS A 604 15.00 35.74 -3.15
N SER A 605 13.80 36.33 -3.16
CA SER A 605 13.26 36.97 -1.95
C SER A 605 13.22 35.93 -0.83
N ALA A 606 13.91 36.18 0.28
CA ALA A 606 14.10 35.22 1.36
C ALA A 606 12.78 34.60 1.83
N VAL A 607 12.52 33.36 1.43
CA VAL A 607 11.38 32.57 1.91
C VAL A 607 11.73 32.06 3.32
N ALA A 608 10.77 32.08 4.23
CA ALA A 608 10.97 31.72 5.63
C ALA A 608 11.66 30.36 5.83
N SER A 609 11.30 29.36 5.03
CA SER A 609 11.90 28.03 5.06
C SER A 609 13.40 28.04 4.74
N GLN A 610 13.85 28.88 3.80
CA GLN A 610 15.26 28.98 3.43
C GLN A 610 16.11 29.64 4.51
N VAL A 611 15.55 30.63 5.22
CA VAL A 611 16.24 31.30 6.33
C VAL A 611 16.51 30.30 7.47
N ILE A 612 15.52 29.46 7.81
CA ILE A 612 15.69 28.38 8.80
C ILE A 612 16.74 27.37 8.33
N ASP A 613 16.74 27.05 7.04
CA ASP A 613 17.69 26.14 6.41
C ASP A 613 19.13 26.67 6.41
N VAL A 614 19.33 27.99 6.27
CA VAL A 614 20.64 28.66 6.43
C VAL A 614 21.09 28.63 7.88
N ALA A 615 20.21 28.94 8.84
CA ALA A 615 20.53 28.90 10.27
C ALA A 615 20.95 27.48 10.72
N THR A 616 20.28 26.44 10.19
CA THR A 616 20.67 25.05 10.46
C THR A 616 22.06 24.72 9.91
N SER A 617 22.40 25.19 8.71
CA SER A 617 23.74 24.98 8.13
C SER A 617 24.82 25.75 8.88
N LEU A 618 24.53 26.96 9.37
CA LEU A 618 25.42 27.71 10.26
C LEU A 618 25.72 26.95 11.55
N ALA A 619 24.68 26.38 12.17
CA ALA A 619 24.82 25.58 13.38
C ALA A 619 25.78 24.38 13.17
N LYS A 620 25.67 23.70 12.03
CA LYS A 620 26.57 22.57 11.69
C LYS A 620 28.02 23.02 11.53
N VAL A 621 28.28 24.14 10.84
CA VAL A 621 29.66 24.67 10.70
C VAL A 621 30.23 25.07 12.07
N ALA A 622 29.42 25.76 12.89
CA ALA A 622 29.82 26.20 14.22
C ALA A 622 30.12 25.01 15.16
N ASP A 623 29.32 23.96 15.12
CA ASP A 623 29.56 22.74 15.90
C ASP A 623 30.89 22.07 15.53
N VAL A 624 31.21 21.99 14.23
CA VAL A 624 32.52 21.45 13.80
C VAL A 624 33.66 22.36 14.22
N ASP A 625 33.49 23.68 14.11
CA ASP A 625 34.50 24.64 14.57
C ASP A 625 34.77 24.51 16.08
N ARG A 626 33.73 24.28 16.89
CA ARG A 626 33.89 23.97 18.32
C ARG A 626 34.69 22.69 18.54
N ASN A 627 34.35 21.62 17.84
CA ASN A 627 35.07 20.34 17.95
C ASN A 627 36.52 20.41 17.44
N LEU A 628 36.82 21.34 16.53
CA LEU A 628 38.19 21.66 16.11
C LEU A 628 38.96 22.55 17.12
N GLY A 629 38.30 23.02 18.18
CA GLY A 629 38.88 23.92 19.19
C GLY A 629 38.84 25.41 18.80
N ASN A 630 38.15 25.77 17.72
CA ASN A 630 37.99 27.15 17.24
C ASN A 630 36.79 27.85 17.93
N GLU A 631 36.81 27.95 19.26
CA GLU A 631 35.64 28.40 20.03
C GLU A 631 35.12 29.79 19.62
N SER A 632 36.02 30.72 19.28
CA SER A 632 35.62 32.05 18.79
C SER A 632 34.76 31.97 17.53
N MET A 633 35.14 31.11 16.58
CA MET A 633 34.41 30.94 15.33
C MET A 633 33.08 30.21 15.53
N ALA A 634 33.05 29.25 16.46
CA ALA A 634 31.84 28.54 16.83
C ALA A 634 30.79 29.49 17.42
N VAL A 635 31.20 30.32 18.40
CA VAL A 635 30.31 31.31 19.01
C VAL A 635 29.79 32.30 17.97
N GLU A 636 30.66 32.85 17.13
CA GLU A 636 30.26 33.76 16.04
C GLU A 636 29.24 33.10 15.10
N GLY A 637 29.44 31.84 14.74
CA GLY A 637 28.53 31.08 13.88
C GLY A 637 27.16 30.81 14.52
N PHE A 638 27.13 30.46 15.81
CA PHE A 638 25.87 30.28 16.54
C PHE A 638 25.11 31.61 16.72
N GLU A 639 25.80 32.70 17.06
CA GLU A 639 25.20 34.03 17.15
C GLU A 639 24.62 34.49 15.81
N GLU A 640 25.33 34.23 14.70
CA GLU A 640 24.81 34.53 13.37
C GLU A 640 23.52 33.74 13.06
N ALA A 641 23.49 32.44 13.40
CA ALA A 641 22.32 31.60 13.19
C ALA A 641 21.10 32.09 14.00
N ILE A 642 21.30 32.47 15.26
CA ILE A 642 20.23 33.03 16.11
C ILE A 642 19.70 34.33 15.50
N LYS A 643 20.59 35.23 15.10
CA LYS A 643 20.22 36.51 14.48
C LYS A 643 19.42 36.32 13.19
N CYS A 644 19.73 35.30 12.39
CA CYS A 644 18.93 34.95 11.21
C CYS A 644 17.50 34.55 11.58
N LEU A 645 17.32 33.74 12.62
CA LEU A 645 16.01 33.28 13.07
C LEU A 645 15.19 34.37 13.79
N GLU A 646 15.83 35.24 14.57
CA GLU A 646 15.15 36.34 15.26
C GLU A 646 14.58 37.38 14.30
N ASN A 647 15.32 37.69 13.22
CA ASN A 647 14.89 38.65 12.21
C ASN A 647 13.85 38.08 11.22
N LEU A 648 13.56 36.77 11.29
CA LEU A 648 12.57 36.13 10.43
C LEU A 648 11.15 36.49 10.88
N LYS A 649 10.37 37.12 9.99
CA LYS A 649 8.94 37.40 10.18
C LYS A 649 8.11 36.33 9.47
N LEU A 650 7.27 35.63 10.21
CA LEU A 650 6.33 34.63 9.67
C LEU A 650 4.91 35.21 9.60
N GLU A 651 4.12 34.75 8.62
CA GLU A 651 2.73 35.13 8.46
C GLU A 651 1.80 34.34 9.39
N SER A 652 0.60 34.84 9.70
CA SER A 652 -0.32 34.29 10.72
C SER A 652 -0.97 32.93 10.37
N GLY A 653 -0.40 32.16 9.45
CA GLY A 653 -0.83 30.80 9.07
C GLY A 653 0.28 29.75 9.11
N GLU A 654 1.53 30.12 9.42
CA GLU A 654 2.71 29.25 9.29
C GLU A 654 3.12 28.54 10.60
N ALA A 655 2.17 27.90 11.28
CA ALA A 655 2.40 27.30 12.60
C ALA A 655 3.51 26.23 12.62
N SER A 656 3.66 25.45 11.55
CA SER A 656 4.71 24.42 11.44
C SER A 656 6.12 25.01 11.26
N LEU A 657 6.25 26.14 10.55
CA LEU A 657 7.52 26.84 10.38
C LEU A 657 7.91 27.58 11.65
N GLU A 658 6.94 28.15 12.37
CA GLU A 658 7.20 28.77 13.68
C GLU A 658 7.68 27.73 14.69
N GLN A 659 7.06 26.55 14.75
CA GLN A 659 7.52 25.45 15.60
C GLN A 659 8.95 25.03 15.26
N ARG A 660 9.28 24.91 13.96
CA ARG A 660 10.64 24.57 13.51
C ARG A 660 11.65 25.66 13.88
N ARG A 661 11.30 26.93 13.68
CA ARG A 661 12.11 28.10 14.04
C ARG A 661 12.41 28.11 15.53
N LEU A 662 11.40 27.95 16.39
CA LEU A 662 11.56 27.93 17.85
C LEU A 662 12.44 26.75 18.30
N SER A 663 12.27 25.57 17.71
CA SER A 663 13.09 24.39 18.03
C SER A 663 14.58 24.61 17.73
N VAL A 664 14.90 25.18 16.54
CA VAL A 664 16.29 25.47 16.17
C VAL A 664 16.86 26.59 17.05
N LEU A 665 16.06 27.61 17.37
CA LEU A 665 16.47 28.72 18.23
C LEU A 665 16.77 28.26 19.67
N ASP A 666 15.92 27.40 20.25
CA ASP A 666 16.17 26.78 21.57
C ASP A 666 17.46 25.94 21.57
N PHE A 667 17.70 25.15 20.52
CA PHE A 667 18.94 24.40 20.36
C PHE A 667 20.17 25.32 20.34
N LEU A 668 20.14 26.39 19.52
CA LEU A 668 21.25 27.33 19.37
C LEU A 668 21.55 28.09 20.66
N GLN A 669 20.52 28.50 21.41
CA GLN A 669 20.68 29.18 22.69
C GLN A 669 21.38 28.27 23.72
N LYS A 670 20.98 26.99 23.81
CA LYS A 670 21.65 26.01 24.66
C LYS A 670 23.13 25.84 24.32
N GLN A 671 23.49 25.88 23.02
CA GLN A 671 24.88 25.78 22.59
C GLN A 671 25.75 26.98 23.01
N LEU A 672 25.15 28.14 23.31
CA LEU A 672 25.85 29.31 23.85
C LEU A 672 25.86 29.34 25.38
N ASP A 673 24.85 28.74 26.02
CA ASP A 673 24.72 28.65 27.48
C ASP A 673 25.62 27.58 28.13
N ASP A 674 25.99 26.52 27.39
CA ASP A 674 26.89 25.42 27.82
C ASP A 674 28.38 25.84 27.99
N LYS A 675 28.64 27.08 28.39
CA LYS A 675 29.98 27.67 28.54
C LYS A 675 30.75 27.21 29.78
#